data_AF-A0A9E6EU24-F1
#
_entry.id   AF-A0A9E6EU24-F1
#
_cell.length_a   1.000
_cell.length_b   1.000
_cell.length_c   1.000
_cell.angle_alpha   90.00
_cell.angle_beta   90.00
_cell.angle_gamma   90.00
#
_symmetry.space_group_name_H-M   'P 1'
#
loop_
_entity.id
_entity.type
_entity.pdbx_description
1 polymer ?
#
loop_
_entity_poly.entity_id
_entity_poly.type
_entity_poly.pdbx_seq_one_letter_code
_entity_poly.pdbx_strand_id
1 'polypeptide(L)'
;ASSPVKSELNSFTRVFFANYTKTTGYLPVKACCMMPPTAQCLTGWQYRKKITVDQTKVDADLTNFPVLISLSSSNFNFNKTRPDGYDIRFTSSDGTTLLKYERERHDQTNSVAEYWVKVHSVSGTVNTDIYMYYGKSDATDGAEPTNVWDANFKAVYHLNQDPSGVAPQIQNSTVNTYHGTSQGSMTSGDIVDAKIGKGLDFDGSDDYIDCGNLVTNYTQFTFSVWIKLNIITNDYGGPWSQQSFAYPPPANSNYQMYTGSSTSSFGTCGSWSDVTSFETRVTHNIGTGSWHHIVQTYDGSYVRQYDNGTEVNNASFSSKTLGNSNSFIIGKTAGYPGFLSAFYLNGIVDEFIISNTARSAAWIKASYNSEINSLLTFGNEETNNTTQWLTGWQYRKKFTIDQTKVDADLTDFPALVSLSNTNFDFNKARPDGYDIRFTNCDGITPLKYERERHDKTNSLAEYWVKCPFVSGTVNTEIYMYYGKSDAVDGADPENVWDSNFKMVQHLKNATTSTITDATSNHNNATKLGANEPIEATGQIAKGQEFDGSNDLVNLSASAMFGGVAGASGTISLWFKLDVNNKVQYLWVYDKSDAPEIRFYLSSSVIAFGGYDGGGYQFNIYSAVNTININTWYHLLGTFKTNEAILYLNGMQVGSTDNVCTITDATPNEHELGDYSRSHNYLDGKLDEIRISNITRSAAWVKASYNSENNTLMTNGNEEFFNHTLNFGTNF
;
A
#
# COMPACT_ATOMS: atom_id res chain seq x y z
N ALA A 1 -23.20 52.37 46.11
CA ALA A 1 -24.61 52.81 46.02
C ALA A 1 -24.88 53.35 44.61
N SER A 2 -25.35 52.48 43.71
CA SER A 2 -26.21 52.83 42.59
C SER A 2 -26.67 51.54 41.92
N SER A 3 -27.98 51.43 41.81
CA SER A 3 -28.78 50.28 41.38
C SER A 3 -28.72 50.07 39.85
N PRO A 4 -29.18 48.91 39.33
CA PRO A 4 -28.94 48.41 37.98
C PRO A 4 -30.10 48.68 37.01
N VAL A 5 -29.88 48.39 35.72
CA VAL A 5 -30.96 48.19 34.76
C VAL A 5 -30.95 46.74 34.26
N LYS A 6 -32.07 46.08 34.61
CA LYS A 6 -32.69 44.83 34.13
C LYS A 6 -32.65 44.69 32.60
N SER A 7 -32.25 43.55 32.03
CA SER A 7 -32.89 42.22 31.95
C SER A 7 -34.09 42.15 31.00
N GLU A 8 -33.97 41.34 29.95
CA GLU A 8 -34.93 40.33 29.43
C GLU A 8 -34.23 39.64 28.23
N LEU A 9 -33.68 38.42 28.30
CA LEU A 9 -34.27 37.07 28.46
C LEU A 9 -35.36 36.73 27.42
N ASN A 10 -34.96 35.94 26.42
CA ASN A 10 -35.62 34.70 25.95
C ASN A 10 -34.83 34.15 24.74
N SER A 11 -34.61 32.86 24.50
CA SER A 11 -34.65 31.62 25.27
C SER A 11 -34.18 30.48 24.32
N PHE A 12 -33.52 29.45 24.87
CA PHE A 12 -33.20 28.11 24.32
C PHE A 12 -32.42 28.01 22.98
N THR A 13 -31.28 27.30 22.90
CA THR A 13 -31.21 25.82 22.99
C THR A 13 -29.75 25.37 23.20
N ARG A 14 -29.57 24.29 23.97
CA ARG A 14 -28.29 23.62 24.30
C ARG A 14 -27.57 23.08 23.06
N VAL A 15 -26.26 23.32 22.96
CA VAL A 15 -25.30 22.45 22.24
C VAL A 15 -24.06 22.26 23.12
N PHE A 16 -23.63 21.01 23.25
CA PHE A 16 -22.46 20.55 24.00
C PHE A 16 -21.14 20.93 23.27
N PHE A 17 -20.13 21.30 24.08
CA PHE A 17 -18.67 21.30 23.91
C PHE A 17 -18.04 21.34 22.51
N ALA A 18 -17.19 22.35 22.27
CA ALA A 18 -15.73 22.18 22.29
C ALA A 18 -15.01 23.56 22.19
N ASN A 19 -14.07 23.79 23.11
CA ASN A 19 -13.20 24.95 23.13
C ASN A 19 -12.18 24.87 21.99
N TYR A 20 -12.17 25.86 21.10
CA TYR A 20 -11.02 26.17 20.24
C TYR A 20 -10.19 27.26 20.91
N THR A 21 -9.06 26.89 21.50
CA THR A 21 -8.00 27.84 21.87
C THR A 21 -7.04 28.08 20.70
N LYS A 22 -6.65 29.35 20.62
CA LYS A 22 -5.94 30.05 19.55
C LYS A 22 -4.45 29.67 19.46
N THR A 23 -4.00 29.40 18.23
CA THR A 23 -2.71 29.80 17.60
C THR A 23 -1.39 29.59 18.36
N THR A 24 -0.56 28.68 17.83
CA THR A 24 0.87 28.97 17.58
C THR A 24 1.13 28.78 16.09
N GLY A 25 1.85 29.73 15.49
CA GLY A 25 2.00 29.85 14.05
C GLY A 25 2.87 28.75 13.44
N TYR A 26 2.25 28.00 12.53
CA TYR A 26 2.91 27.51 11.34
C TYR A 26 2.07 28.02 10.16
N LEU A 27 2.74 28.65 9.18
CA LEU A 27 2.15 28.89 7.87
C LEU A 27 1.56 27.55 7.40
N PRO A 28 0.31 27.48 6.88
CA PRO A 28 -0.18 26.24 6.32
C PRO A 28 0.76 25.88 5.18
N VAL A 29 1.48 24.77 5.34
CA VAL A 29 2.10 24.06 4.22
C VAL A 29 1.02 24.00 3.15
N LYS A 30 1.33 24.48 1.94
CA LYS A 30 0.45 24.35 0.77
C LYS A 30 0.01 22.89 0.75
N ALA A 31 -1.24 22.64 1.13
CA ALA A 31 -1.81 21.30 1.26
C ALA A 31 -2.10 20.69 -0.12
N CYS A 32 -1.34 21.03 -1.16
CA CYS A 32 -1.42 20.42 -2.47
C CYS A 32 -0.59 19.12 -2.44
N CYS A 33 -1.08 18.10 -1.73
CA CYS A 33 -0.73 16.68 -1.82
C CYS A 33 -1.18 15.95 -0.54
N MET A 34 -2.45 15.58 -0.44
CA MET A 34 -2.87 14.50 0.44
C MET A 34 -3.31 13.30 -0.41
N MET A 35 -2.39 12.75 -1.21
CA MET A 35 -2.38 11.29 -1.38
C MET A 35 -1.70 10.69 -0.14
N PRO A 36 -1.95 9.42 0.23
CA PRO A 36 -0.85 8.67 0.84
C PRO A 36 0.32 8.80 -0.14
N PRO A 37 1.46 9.39 0.28
CA PRO A 37 2.55 9.77 -0.60
C PRO A 37 2.79 8.70 -1.67
N THR A 38 2.51 9.03 -2.93
CA THR A 38 3.13 8.30 -4.04
C THR A 38 4.60 8.55 -3.85
N ALA A 39 5.27 7.50 -3.37
CA ALA A 39 6.50 7.56 -2.63
C ALA A 39 7.51 8.49 -3.32
N GLN A 40 7.68 9.71 -2.79
CA GLN A 40 8.81 10.56 -3.13
C GLN A 40 10.04 9.68 -2.92
N CYS A 41 10.93 9.60 -3.90
CA CYS A 41 12.09 8.74 -3.79
C CYS A 41 13.20 9.45 -3.03
N LEU A 42 13.96 8.72 -2.20
CA LEU A 42 15.21 9.25 -1.69
C LEU A 42 16.11 9.67 -2.87
N THR A 43 16.56 10.93 -2.87
CA THR A 43 17.36 11.48 -3.97
C THR A 43 18.73 10.81 -4.06
N GLY A 44 19.16 10.48 -5.29
CA GLY A 44 20.48 9.89 -5.56
C GLY A 44 20.58 8.39 -5.31
N TRP A 45 19.48 7.72 -4.96
CA TRP A 45 19.38 6.27 -4.89
C TRP A 45 18.94 5.72 -6.23
N GLN A 46 19.62 4.72 -6.79
CA GLN A 46 19.35 4.22 -8.15
C GLN A 46 18.17 3.23 -8.20
N TYR A 47 17.96 2.49 -7.12
CA TYR A 47 16.96 1.44 -7.06
C TYR A 47 16.15 1.53 -5.76
N ARG A 48 14.91 1.05 -5.81
CA ARG A 48 14.16 0.70 -4.61
C ARG A 48 13.32 -0.55 -4.83
N LYS A 49 12.84 -1.12 -3.73
CA LYS A 49 11.93 -2.27 -3.74
C LYS A 49 10.89 -2.07 -2.67
N LYS A 50 9.61 -2.25 -3.02
CA LYS A 50 8.53 -2.29 -2.03
C LYS A 50 8.60 -3.58 -1.23
N ILE A 51 8.42 -3.48 0.09
CA ILE A 51 8.32 -4.62 1.01
C ILE A 51 6.99 -4.47 1.73
N THR A 52 6.19 -5.53 1.69
CA THR A 52 4.84 -5.54 2.26
C THR A 52 4.79 -6.54 3.41
N VAL A 53 4.45 -6.04 4.60
CA VAL A 53 4.10 -6.84 5.77
C VAL A 53 2.68 -7.36 5.59
N ASP A 54 2.53 -8.69 5.59
CA ASP A 54 1.25 -9.38 5.41
C ASP A 54 0.41 -9.29 6.69
N GLN A 55 -0.71 -8.57 6.59
CA GLN A 55 -1.64 -8.39 7.71
C GLN A 55 -2.24 -9.72 8.21
N THR A 56 -2.34 -10.74 7.35
CA THR A 56 -2.88 -12.06 7.76
C THR A 56 -1.96 -12.81 8.73
N LYS A 57 -0.73 -12.34 8.91
CA LYS A 57 0.28 -12.89 9.82
C LYS A 57 0.43 -12.08 11.12
N VAL A 58 -0.41 -11.05 11.30
CA VAL A 58 -0.37 -10.11 12.42
C VAL A 58 -1.77 -10.05 13.06
N ASP A 59 -1.89 -10.53 14.30
CA ASP A 59 -3.22 -10.70 14.93
C ASP A 59 -3.77 -9.41 15.57
N ALA A 60 -2.97 -8.35 15.67
CA ALA A 60 -3.36 -7.04 16.19
C ALA A 60 -2.37 -5.95 15.75
N ASP A 61 -2.81 -4.69 15.71
CA ASP A 61 -1.92 -3.58 15.37
C ASP A 61 -0.74 -3.48 16.35
N LEU A 62 0.48 -3.36 15.82
CA LEU A 62 1.73 -3.27 16.57
C LEU A 62 2.40 -1.92 16.33
N THR A 63 3.01 -1.35 17.36
CA THR A 63 3.71 -0.07 17.28
C THR A 63 5.20 -0.24 17.57
N ASN A 64 6.05 0.53 16.86
CA ASN A 64 7.51 0.48 16.97
C ASN A 64 8.06 -0.97 16.90
N PHE A 65 7.55 -1.73 15.93
CA PHE A 65 7.80 -3.15 15.79
C PHE A 65 9.06 -3.41 14.95
N PRO A 66 10.10 -4.08 15.49
CA PRO A 66 11.25 -4.52 14.72
C PRO A 66 10.85 -5.65 13.76
N VAL A 67 11.06 -5.44 12.47
CA VAL A 67 10.83 -6.40 11.40
C VAL A 67 12.18 -6.86 10.86
N LEU A 68 12.43 -8.17 10.87
CA LEU A 68 13.57 -8.77 10.17
C LEU A 68 13.29 -8.83 8.66
N ILE A 69 14.18 -8.23 7.88
CA ILE A 69 14.20 -8.30 6.42
C ILE A 69 15.36 -9.22 6.01
N SER A 70 15.01 -10.40 5.50
CA SER A 70 15.99 -11.38 5.01
C SER A 70 16.09 -11.33 3.48
N LEU A 71 17.31 -11.09 2.99
CA LEU A 71 17.63 -11.00 1.58
C LEU A 71 18.47 -12.21 1.16
N SER A 72 18.14 -12.76 0.00
CA SER A 72 18.91 -13.81 -0.68
C SER A 72 18.88 -13.59 -2.19
N SER A 73 19.67 -14.36 -2.95
CA SER A 73 19.62 -14.30 -4.42
C SER A 73 18.24 -14.56 -5.02
N SER A 74 17.31 -15.16 -4.27
CA SER A 74 15.92 -15.39 -4.72
C SER A 74 15.06 -14.12 -4.70
N ASN A 75 15.40 -13.13 -3.86
CA ASN A 75 14.60 -11.92 -3.67
C ASN A 75 15.42 -10.63 -3.83
N PHE A 76 16.74 -10.68 -4.01
CA PHE A 76 17.57 -9.48 -4.07
C PHE A 76 18.79 -9.66 -4.97
N ASN A 77 19.16 -8.60 -5.70
CA ASN A 77 20.34 -8.60 -6.56
C ASN A 77 21.50 -7.87 -5.87
N PHE A 78 22.37 -8.64 -5.25
CA PHE A 78 23.55 -8.15 -4.52
C PHE A 78 24.57 -7.42 -5.40
N ASN A 79 24.55 -7.56 -6.74
CA ASN A 79 25.45 -6.81 -7.62
C ASN A 79 25.10 -5.32 -7.73
N LYS A 80 23.96 -4.90 -7.17
CA LYS A 80 23.49 -3.50 -7.18
C LYS A 80 23.70 -2.79 -5.85
N THR A 81 24.41 -3.43 -4.91
CA THR A 81 24.82 -2.84 -3.63
C THR A 81 26.33 -2.77 -3.51
N ARG A 82 26.79 -1.98 -2.56
CA ARG A 82 28.18 -2.02 -2.08
C ARG A 82 28.43 -3.29 -1.27
N PRO A 83 29.66 -3.82 -1.26
CA PRO A 83 30.02 -4.99 -0.45
C PRO A 83 29.83 -4.80 1.07
N ASP A 84 29.84 -3.56 1.56
CA ASP A 84 29.65 -3.20 2.97
C ASP A 84 28.17 -3.00 3.37
N GLY A 85 27.25 -2.98 2.41
CA GLY A 85 25.83 -2.71 2.64
C GLY A 85 25.53 -1.29 3.13
N TYR A 86 26.45 -0.34 2.97
CA TYR A 86 26.25 1.06 3.42
C TYR A 86 25.23 1.79 2.56
N ASP A 87 25.02 1.34 1.32
CA ASP A 87 23.99 1.80 0.41
C ASP A 87 22.71 0.96 0.52
N ILE A 88 22.24 0.72 1.74
CA ILE A 88 20.87 0.25 2.02
C ILE A 88 20.16 1.29 2.88
N ARG A 89 18.93 1.66 2.53
CA ARG A 89 18.04 2.47 3.40
C ARG A 89 16.64 1.91 3.40
N PHE A 90 15.93 2.16 4.49
CA PHE A 90 14.52 1.82 4.61
C PHE A 90 13.70 3.09 4.84
N THR A 91 12.52 3.15 4.24
CA THR A 91 11.55 4.23 4.49
C THR A 91 10.17 3.66 4.77
N SER A 92 9.32 4.46 5.43
CA SER A 92 7.87 4.21 5.50
C SER A 92 7.25 4.11 4.09
N SER A 93 5.96 3.80 4.03
CA SER A 93 5.17 3.75 2.78
C SER A 93 5.20 5.05 1.96
N ASP A 94 5.63 6.16 2.57
CA ASP A 94 5.81 7.46 1.91
C ASP A 94 7.07 7.61 1.04
N GLY A 95 7.95 6.62 1.05
CA GLY A 95 9.18 6.63 0.29
C GLY A 95 10.29 7.55 0.81
N THR A 96 10.05 8.36 1.84
CA THR A 96 10.97 9.43 2.28
C THR A 96 11.26 9.42 3.77
N THR A 97 10.31 9.03 4.61
CA THR A 97 10.51 8.95 6.06
C THR A 97 11.42 7.78 6.36
N LEU A 98 12.68 8.08 6.68
CA LEU A 98 13.69 7.08 7.03
C LEU A 98 13.27 6.26 8.25
N LEU A 99 13.30 4.94 8.10
CA LEU A 99 13.16 4.00 9.20
C LEU A 99 14.52 3.68 9.80
N LYS A 100 14.56 3.53 11.11
CA LYS A 100 15.77 3.12 11.82
C LYS A 100 15.98 1.64 11.60
N TYR A 101 17.21 1.25 11.32
CA TYR A 101 17.56 -0.12 11.07
C TYR A 101 18.92 -0.49 11.64
N GLU A 102 19.09 -1.79 11.85
CA GLU A 102 20.32 -2.45 12.21
C GLU A 102 20.68 -3.42 11.10
N ARG A 103 21.96 -3.48 10.77
CA ARG A 103 22.50 -4.46 9.83
C ARG A 103 23.03 -5.63 10.65
N GLU A 104 22.30 -6.73 10.64
CA GLU A 104 22.72 -7.97 11.29
C GLU A 104 23.85 -8.62 10.49
N ARG A 105 23.65 -8.73 9.17
CA ARG A 105 24.67 -9.21 8.24
C ARG A 105 24.46 -8.62 6.85
N HIS A 106 25.56 -8.36 6.15
CA HIS A 106 25.55 -8.13 4.71
C HIS A 106 26.74 -8.84 4.09
N ASP A 107 26.49 -9.98 3.45
CA ASP A 107 27.49 -10.76 2.76
C ASP A 107 27.15 -10.84 1.28
N GLN A 108 27.74 -9.93 0.53
CA GLN A 108 27.58 -9.86 -0.92
C GLN A 108 28.11 -11.12 -1.62
N THR A 109 29.15 -11.76 -1.07
CA THR A 109 29.81 -12.92 -1.69
C THR A 109 28.88 -14.13 -1.65
N ASN A 110 28.27 -14.38 -0.50
CA ASN A 110 27.33 -15.49 -0.31
C ASN A 110 25.88 -15.10 -0.67
N SER A 111 25.66 -13.85 -1.11
CA SER A 111 24.33 -13.31 -1.47
C SER A 111 23.30 -13.50 -0.36
N VAL A 112 23.68 -13.16 0.88
CA VAL A 112 22.81 -13.18 2.06
C VAL A 112 22.92 -11.87 2.84
N ALA A 113 21.80 -11.34 3.31
CA ALA A 113 21.79 -10.21 4.23
C ALA A 113 20.54 -10.19 5.11
N GLU A 114 20.70 -9.65 6.29
CA GLU A 114 19.67 -9.56 7.31
C GLU A 114 19.70 -8.16 7.92
N TYR A 115 18.53 -7.52 7.97
CA TYR A 115 18.35 -6.18 8.53
C TYR A 115 17.16 -6.16 9.49
N TRP A 116 17.37 -5.69 10.71
CA TRP A 116 16.27 -5.39 11.63
C TRP A 116 15.80 -3.96 11.40
N VAL A 117 14.54 -3.78 11.02
CA VAL A 117 13.98 -2.46 10.67
C VAL A 117 12.83 -2.11 11.60
N LYS A 118 12.91 -0.95 12.24
CA LYS A 118 11.85 -0.45 13.12
C LYS A 118 10.70 0.14 12.30
N VAL A 119 9.59 -0.59 12.23
CA VAL A 119 8.36 -0.14 11.57
C VAL A 119 7.45 0.50 12.61
N HIS A 120 7.08 1.77 12.40
CA HIS A 120 6.34 2.58 13.39
C HIS A 120 4.96 2.01 13.72
N SER A 121 4.25 1.51 12.72
CA SER A 121 2.93 0.90 12.87
C SER A 121 2.79 -0.25 11.87
N VAL A 122 2.46 -1.44 12.35
CA VAL A 122 2.11 -2.61 11.55
C VAL A 122 0.66 -2.94 11.84
N SER A 123 -0.19 -3.02 10.82
CA SER A 123 -1.61 -3.32 11.03
C SER A 123 -1.93 -4.81 10.93
N GLY A 124 -2.84 -5.27 11.78
CA GLY A 124 -3.47 -6.60 11.69
C GLY A 124 -4.74 -6.64 10.84
N THR A 125 -5.08 -5.56 10.14
CA THR A 125 -6.27 -5.49 9.27
C THR A 125 -5.99 -5.03 7.85
N VAL A 126 -4.87 -4.34 7.62
CA VAL A 126 -4.42 -3.90 6.30
C VAL A 126 -2.93 -4.13 6.16
N ASN A 127 -2.49 -4.48 4.95
CA ASN A 127 -1.06 -4.65 4.65
C ASN A 127 -0.30 -3.36 4.96
N THR A 128 0.91 -3.51 5.51
CA THR A 128 1.78 -2.38 5.82
C THR A 128 2.96 -2.38 4.83
N ASP A 129 3.07 -1.32 4.03
CA ASP A 129 4.14 -1.17 3.05
C ASP A 129 5.31 -0.33 3.60
N ILE A 130 6.52 -0.74 3.28
CA ILE A 130 7.77 0.02 3.46
C ILE A 130 8.59 -0.07 2.16
N TYR A 131 9.62 0.77 2.01
CA TYR A 131 10.54 0.68 0.87
C TYR A 131 11.97 0.43 1.33
N MET A 132 12.69 -0.39 0.57
CA MET A 132 14.13 -0.56 0.67
C MET A 132 14.81 0.09 -0.53
N TYR A 133 15.72 1.03 -0.31
CA TYR A 133 16.51 1.75 -1.32
C TYR A 133 17.94 1.22 -1.38
N TYR A 134 18.52 1.18 -2.58
CA TYR A 134 19.89 0.72 -2.82
C TYR A 134 20.53 1.30 -4.09
N GLY A 135 21.83 1.04 -4.27
CA GLY A 135 22.60 1.47 -5.46
C GLY A 135 23.13 2.89 -5.40
N LYS A 136 23.29 3.46 -4.20
CA LYS A 136 23.92 4.78 -4.01
C LYS A 136 25.40 4.61 -3.66
N SER A 137 26.27 4.64 -4.66
CA SER A 137 27.71 4.31 -4.51
C SER A 137 28.47 5.20 -3.52
N ASP A 138 28.02 6.42 -3.27
CA ASP A 138 28.61 7.41 -2.35
C ASP A 138 27.89 7.48 -0.99
N ALA A 139 26.97 6.56 -0.69
CA ALA A 139 26.28 6.52 0.61
C ALA A 139 27.25 6.22 1.76
N THR A 140 27.12 6.96 2.85
CA THR A 140 27.73 6.61 4.15
C THR A 140 26.91 5.51 4.83
N ASP A 141 27.40 4.91 5.90
CA ASP A 141 26.56 4.01 6.70
C ASP A 141 25.37 4.78 7.30
N GLY A 142 24.21 4.13 7.34
CA GLY A 142 22.96 4.68 7.87
C GLY A 142 22.32 3.81 8.95
N ALA A 143 22.97 2.72 9.34
CA ALA A 143 22.49 1.86 10.42
C ALA A 143 22.52 2.63 11.74
N GLU A 144 21.46 2.49 12.53
CA GLU A 144 21.33 3.05 13.88
C GLU A 144 20.79 1.97 14.84
N PRO A 145 21.60 0.97 15.20
CA PRO A 145 21.14 -0.20 15.96
C PRO A 145 20.41 0.13 17.25
N THR A 146 20.97 1.06 18.05
CA THR A 146 20.38 1.48 19.33
C THR A 146 19.02 2.14 19.20
N ASN A 147 18.65 2.61 18.00
CA ASN A 147 17.36 3.27 17.73
C ASN A 147 16.30 2.33 17.15
N VAL A 148 16.67 1.10 16.76
CA VAL A 148 15.72 0.06 16.32
C VAL A 148 14.85 -0.39 17.48
N TRP A 149 15.50 -0.69 18.59
CA TRP A 149 14.89 -1.25 19.80
C TRP A 149 14.27 -0.14 20.65
N ASP A 150 12.98 -0.29 21.00
CA ASP A 150 12.30 0.64 21.91
C ASP A 150 12.88 0.59 23.35
N ALA A 151 12.52 1.57 24.20
CA ALA A 151 13.06 1.66 25.56
C ALA A 151 12.69 0.49 26.49
N ASN A 152 11.73 -0.35 26.11
CA ASN A 152 11.36 -1.55 26.86
C ASN A 152 12.29 -2.72 26.54
N PHE A 153 13.00 -2.72 25.41
CA PHE A 153 14.11 -3.64 25.17
C PHE A 153 15.30 -3.26 26.05
N LYS A 154 15.73 -4.19 26.89
CA LYS A 154 16.78 -3.99 27.89
C LYS A 154 18.09 -4.62 27.46
N ALA A 155 18.00 -5.73 26.75
CA ALA A 155 19.12 -6.27 25.98
C ALA A 155 18.62 -6.99 24.72
N VAL A 156 19.42 -6.90 23.67
CA VAL A 156 19.29 -7.66 22.44
C VAL A 156 20.69 -8.14 22.08
N TYR A 157 20.91 -9.45 22.14
CA TYR A 157 22.16 -10.09 21.78
C TYR A 157 21.94 -10.94 20.53
N HIS A 158 22.54 -10.51 19.42
CA HIS A 158 22.61 -11.29 18.19
C HIS A 158 23.64 -12.43 18.27
N LEU A 159 24.54 -12.39 19.27
CA LEU A 159 25.54 -13.46 19.53
C LEU A 159 26.46 -13.75 18.33
N ASN A 160 26.73 -12.72 17.52
CA ASN A 160 27.51 -12.80 16.29
C ASN A 160 28.96 -12.28 16.44
N GLN A 161 29.43 -12.04 17.66
CA GLN A 161 30.83 -11.67 17.94
C GLN A 161 31.67 -12.88 18.33
N ASP A 162 32.96 -12.83 17.98
CA ASP A 162 33.94 -13.83 18.42
C ASP A 162 34.03 -13.83 19.96
N PRO A 163 33.65 -14.93 20.64
CA PRO A 163 33.64 -14.99 22.09
C PRO A 163 35.06 -14.99 22.67
N SER A 164 36.11 -15.24 21.89
CA SER A 164 37.51 -15.13 22.34
C SER A 164 38.10 -13.71 22.22
N GLY A 165 37.30 -12.75 21.76
CA GLY A 165 37.68 -11.35 21.61
C GLY A 165 37.92 -10.61 22.93
N VAL A 166 38.19 -9.30 22.84
CA VAL A 166 38.43 -8.44 24.01
C VAL A 166 37.12 -8.18 24.75
N ALA A 167 37.06 -8.59 26.02
CA ALA A 167 35.88 -8.40 26.86
C ALA A 167 35.59 -6.91 27.19
N PRO A 168 34.29 -6.53 27.32
CA PRO A 168 33.09 -7.31 27.00
C PRO A 168 32.84 -7.34 25.48
N GLN A 169 32.80 -8.55 24.91
CA GLN A 169 32.86 -8.82 23.48
C GLN A 169 31.49 -9.13 22.88
N ILE A 170 30.54 -9.63 23.67
CA ILE A 170 29.20 -9.96 23.21
C ILE A 170 28.34 -8.70 23.29
N GLN A 171 28.01 -8.12 22.13
CA GLN A 171 27.45 -6.78 22.10
C GLN A 171 25.94 -6.79 22.32
N ASN A 172 25.47 -5.87 23.16
CA ASN A 172 24.06 -5.52 23.27
C ASN A 172 23.73 -4.43 22.24
N SER A 173 22.71 -4.66 21.43
CA SER A 173 22.30 -3.73 20.37
C SER A 173 21.41 -2.57 20.88
N THR A 174 20.85 -2.67 22.09
CA THR A 174 20.05 -1.58 22.67
C THR A 174 20.93 -0.40 23.11
N VAL A 175 20.32 0.74 23.41
CA VAL A 175 21.02 1.91 24.00
C VAL A 175 21.69 1.62 25.36
N ASN A 176 21.36 0.50 26.00
CA ASN A 176 21.93 0.13 27.29
C ASN A 176 23.31 -0.55 27.11
N THR A 177 24.28 -0.24 27.96
CA THR A 177 25.67 -0.74 27.83
C THR A 177 25.91 -2.11 28.49
N TYR A 178 24.87 -2.95 28.58
CA TYR A 178 24.96 -4.32 29.13
C TYR A 178 25.63 -5.27 28.13
N HIS A 179 26.88 -5.02 27.75
CA HIS A 179 27.63 -5.96 26.91
C HIS A 179 28.02 -7.20 27.73
N GLY A 180 27.88 -8.38 27.13
CA GLY A 180 28.22 -9.66 27.73
C GLY A 180 29.71 -9.97 27.64
N THR A 181 30.21 -10.67 28.65
CA THR A 181 31.56 -11.25 28.67
C THR A 181 31.44 -12.77 28.58
N SER A 182 32.00 -13.38 27.54
CA SER A 182 32.09 -14.84 27.49
C SER A 182 33.04 -15.35 28.58
N GLN A 183 32.76 -16.55 29.06
CA GLN A 183 33.46 -17.22 30.14
C GLN A 183 33.56 -18.71 29.81
N GLY A 184 34.45 -19.41 30.52
CA GLY A 184 34.79 -20.79 30.18
C GLY A 184 35.92 -20.82 29.15
N SER A 185 35.94 -21.89 28.36
CA SER A 185 36.97 -22.15 27.36
C SER A 185 36.58 -21.74 25.93
N MET A 186 35.56 -20.88 25.79
CA MET A 186 35.05 -20.38 24.50
C MET A 186 36.14 -19.80 23.59
N THR A 187 36.08 -20.17 22.32
CA THR A 187 37.01 -19.84 21.24
C THR A 187 36.28 -19.22 20.04
N SER A 188 37.03 -18.71 19.06
CA SER A 188 36.47 -18.29 17.78
C SER A 188 35.81 -19.44 16.98
N GLY A 189 35.92 -20.70 17.43
CA GLY A 189 35.21 -21.83 16.83
C GLY A 189 33.74 -21.92 17.23
N ASP A 190 33.34 -21.25 18.32
CA ASP A 190 31.99 -21.34 18.87
C ASP A 190 31.00 -20.38 18.19
N ILE A 191 31.50 -19.45 17.37
CA ILE A 191 30.64 -18.66 16.48
C ILE A 191 30.29 -19.49 15.22
N VAL A 192 29.01 -19.86 15.12
CA VAL A 192 28.51 -20.78 14.08
C VAL A 192 27.36 -20.14 13.29
N ASP A 193 27.03 -20.69 12.11
CA ASP A 193 25.79 -20.32 11.43
C ASP A 193 24.59 -20.70 12.31
N ALA A 194 23.74 -19.73 12.58
CA ALA A 194 22.59 -19.90 13.47
C ALA A 194 21.27 -19.71 12.74
N LYS A 195 20.19 -19.39 13.46
CA LYS A 195 18.87 -19.24 12.86
C LYS A 195 18.82 -17.98 11.99
N ILE A 196 19.40 -16.89 12.49
CA ILE A 196 19.54 -15.59 11.85
C ILE A 196 21.04 -15.24 11.94
N GLY A 197 21.68 -14.99 10.80
CA GLY A 197 23.10 -14.62 10.81
C GLY A 197 24.01 -15.68 11.45
N LYS A 198 24.61 -15.33 12.59
CA LYS A 198 25.54 -16.15 13.39
C LYS A 198 25.03 -16.22 14.83
N GLY A 199 25.42 -17.25 15.56
CA GLY A 199 25.14 -17.40 16.98
C GLY A 199 26.28 -18.14 17.68
N LEU A 200 26.08 -18.47 18.96
CA LEU A 200 27.09 -19.17 19.77
C LEU A 200 26.67 -20.62 20.06
N ASP A 201 27.58 -21.55 19.81
CA ASP A 201 27.49 -22.95 20.26
C ASP A 201 28.06 -23.06 21.69
N PHE A 202 27.32 -23.70 22.59
CA PHE A 202 27.73 -23.96 23.97
C PHE A 202 28.02 -25.44 24.13
N ASP A 203 29.16 -25.78 24.71
CA ASP A 203 29.69 -27.15 24.71
C ASP A 203 29.10 -28.09 25.80
N GLY A 204 28.37 -27.52 26.77
CA GLY A 204 27.81 -28.25 27.90
C GLY A 204 28.78 -28.55 29.05
N SER A 205 30.00 -27.98 29.03
CA SER A 205 31.04 -28.21 30.04
C SER A 205 31.35 -26.97 30.86
N ASP A 206 31.67 -25.85 30.21
CA ASP A 206 32.09 -24.63 30.91
C ASP A 206 31.68 -23.30 30.26
N ASP A 207 31.06 -23.31 29.09
CA ASP A 207 30.69 -22.10 28.34
C ASP A 207 29.50 -21.34 28.96
N TYR A 208 29.68 -20.02 29.14
CA TYR A 208 28.58 -19.11 29.49
C TYR A 208 28.90 -17.65 29.18
N ILE A 209 27.87 -16.81 29.09
CA ILE A 209 28.01 -15.35 28.96
C ILE A 209 27.54 -14.67 30.24
N ASP A 210 28.39 -13.83 30.83
CA ASP A 210 28.04 -12.93 31.92
C ASP A 210 27.63 -11.56 31.38
N CYS A 211 26.34 -11.24 31.50
CA CYS A 211 25.74 -10.00 31.01
C CYS A 211 25.68 -8.88 32.06
N GLY A 212 26.32 -9.08 33.22
CA GLY A 212 26.24 -8.16 34.35
C GLY A 212 24.83 -8.03 34.93
N ASN A 213 24.60 -7.02 35.77
CA ASN A 213 23.30 -6.81 36.40
C ASN A 213 22.29 -6.15 35.45
N LEU A 214 21.62 -6.98 34.65
CA LEU A 214 20.70 -6.57 33.59
C LEU A 214 19.24 -6.43 34.04
N VAL A 215 18.83 -7.16 35.08
CA VAL A 215 17.42 -7.26 35.49
C VAL A 215 17.22 -6.82 36.94
N THR A 216 16.69 -5.61 37.11
CA THR A 216 16.41 -5.01 38.42
C THR A 216 14.96 -4.54 38.51
N ASN A 217 14.20 -5.11 39.45
CA ASN A 217 12.83 -4.69 39.81
C ASN A 217 11.78 -4.73 38.68
N TYR A 218 11.83 -5.73 37.80
CA TYR A 218 10.82 -5.92 36.76
C TYR A 218 9.56 -6.55 37.36
N THR A 219 8.43 -5.86 37.26
CA THR A 219 7.11 -6.39 37.66
C THR A 219 6.39 -7.10 36.51
N GLN A 220 6.95 -7.01 35.30
CA GLN A 220 6.54 -7.67 34.07
C GLN A 220 7.75 -7.79 33.15
N PHE A 221 7.80 -8.80 32.27
CA PHE A 221 8.93 -8.99 31.34
C PHE A 221 8.60 -9.90 30.17
N THR A 222 9.49 -9.90 29.19
CA THR A 222 9.56 -10.89 28.11
C THR A 222 11.01 -11.34 27.91
N PHE A 223 11.23 -12.64 27.84
CA PHE A 223 12.47 -13.24 27.34
C PHE A 223 12.19 -13.96 26.04
N SER A 224 13.05 -13.81 25.03
CA SER A 224 12.93 -14.46 23.73
C SER A 224 14.30 -14.97 23.30
N VAL A 225 14.32 -16.17 22.71
CA VAL A 225 15.55 -16.82 22.27
C VAL A 225 15.26 -17.81 21.15
N TRP A 226 16.14 -17.86 20.15
CA TRP A 226 16.27 -19.00 19.26
C TRP A 226 17.26 -19.99 19.86
N ILE A 227 16.84 -21.25 19.97
CA ILE A 227 17.67 -22.30 20.56
C ILE A 227 17.60 -23.59 19.76
N LYS A 228 18.74 -24.25 19.62
CA LYS A 228 18.87 -25.61 19.09
C LYS A 228 19.72 -26.44 20.03
N LEU A 229 19.07 -27.29 20.82
CA LEU A 229 19.76 -28.16 21.77
C LEU A 229 20.44 -29.33 21.07
N ASN A 230 21.71 -29.57 21.39
CA ASN A 230 22.44 -30.76 20.93
C ASN A 230 22.18 -31.94 21.87
N ILE A 231 22.23 -31.71 23.18
CA ILE A 231 22.05 -32.75 24.21
C ILE A 231 21.28 -32.16 25.39
N ILE A 232 20.37 -32.96 25.93
CA ILE A 232 19.76 -32.74 27.26
C ILE A 232 20.41 -33.76 28.20
N THR A 233 21.44 -33.36 28.94
CA THR A 233 22.19 -34.28 29.81
C THR A 233 21.41 -34.64 31.08
N ASN A 234 21.73 -35.80 31.65
CA ASN A 234 21.02 -36.48 32.75
C ASN A 234 21.84 -36.52 34.05
N ASP A 235 22.67 -35.52 34.30
CA ASP A 235 23.67 -35.60 35.36
C ASP A 235 23.06 -35.28 36.74
N TYR A 236 22.22 -36.19 37.24
CA TYR A 236 22.38 -36.97 38.47
C TYR A 236 21.04 -37.66 38.83
N GLY A 237 20.89 -38.93 38.46
CA GLY A 237 20.25 -39.99 39.28
C GLY A 237 18.84 -39.79 39.85
N GLY A 238 18.04 -38.85 39.36
CA GLY A 238 16.62 -38.62 39.71
C GLY A 238 15.93 -37.82 38.60
N PRO A 239 14.58 -37.69 38.58
CA PRO A 239 13.81 -37.15 37.44
C PRO A 239 14.03 -35.66 37.12
N TRP A 240 15.15 -35.05 37.52
CA TRP A 240 15.40 -33.62 37.53
C TRP A 240 16.83 -33.25 37.10
N SER A 241 17.20 -33.44 35.83
CA SER A 241 18.36 -32.74 35.26
C SER A 241 17.94 -31.36 34.72
N GLN A 242 18.74 -30.31 34.95
CA GLN A 242 18.43 -28.91 34.61
C GLN A 242 19.64 -28.22 33.96
N GLN A 243 19.62 -27.85 32.68
CA GLN A 243 20.51 -26.82 32.11
C GLN A 243 19.75 -25.49 32.12
N SER A 244 20.34 -24.32 32.34
CA SER A 244 19.53 -23.09 32.55
C SER A 244 20.17 -21.81 32.03
N PHE A 245 19.30 -20.82 31.80
CA PHE A 245 19.57 -19.43 31.47
C PHE A 245 19.19 -18.58 32.71
N ALA A 246 20.21 -18.17 33.51
CA ALA A 246 20.22 -17.39 34.78
C ALA A 246 19.26 -17.91 35.90
N TYR A 247 19.44 -17.84 37.23
CA TYR A 247 20.17 -17.00 38.20
C TYR A 247 20.50 -17.83 39.50
N PRO A 248 21.61 -17.58 40.27
CA PRO A 248 21.98 -18.28 41.52
C PRO A 248 21.34 -17.84 42.85
N PRO A 249 20.94 -18.76 43.76
CA PRO A 249 20.55 -18.45 45.15
C PRO A 249 21.76 -18.32 46.13
N PRO A 250 21.55 -17.84 47.38
CA PRO A 250 20.27 -17.48 48.01
C PRO A 250 20.18 -16.04 48.56
N ALA A 251 19.18 -15.29 48.09
CA ALA A 251 18.22 -14.56 48.91
C ALA A 251 17.13 -13.93 48.01
N ASN A 252 15.96 -14.57 47.99
CA ASN A 252 14.62 -14.00 47.79
C ASN A 252 14.34 -13.32 46.42
N SER A 253 13.62 -14.03 45.52
CA SER A 253 13.06 -13.60 44.21
C SER A 253 13.87 -13.98 42.95
N ASN A 254 13.94 -15.28 42.65
CA ASN A 254 14.68 -15.82 41.50
C ASN A 254 13.72 -16.16 40.34
N TYR A 255 14.17 -15.92 39.10
CA TYR A 255 13.57 -16.46 37.88
C TYR A 255 14.64 -17.23 37.11
N GLN A 256 14.26 -18.40 36.60
CA GLN A 256 15.17 -19.30 35.89
C GLN A 256 14.43 -19.92 34.71
N MET A 257 15.05 -19.88 33.53
CA MET A 257 14.61 -20.65 32.37
C MET A 257 15.50 -21.89 32.27
N TYR A 258 14.95 -23.09 32.19
CA TYR A 258 15.74 -24.32 32.23
C TYR A 258 15.29 -25.36 31.21
N THR A 259 16.19 -26.27 30.83
CA THR A 259 15.90 -27.47 30.04
C THR A 259 16.08 -28.73 30.90
N GLY A 260 15.23 -29.75 30.77
CA GLY A 260 15.31 -30.96 31.61
C GLY A 260 14.74 -32.26 31.05
N SER A 261 15.16 -33.38 31.65
CA SER A 261 15.04 -34.73 31.06
C SER A 261 13.72 -35.47 31.21
N SER A 262 12.81 -35.07 32.12
CA SER A 262 11.55 -35.80 32.31
C SER A 262 10.65 -35.78 31.06
N THR A 263 10.87 -34.83 30.12
CA THR A 263 10.20 -34.75 28.82
C THR A 263 10.99 -33.96 27.75
N SER A 264 12.32 -33.82 27.81
CA SER A 264 13.05 -32.86 26.94
C SER A 264 12.44 -31.45 26.96
N SER A 265 12.10 -30.98 28.16
CA SER A 265 11.27 -29.78 28.34
C SER A 265 12.10 -28.53 28.56
N PHE A 266 11.62 -27.40 28.04
CA PHE A 266 12.02 -26.05 28.41
C PHE A 266 10.99 -25.49 29.40
N GLY A 267 11.40 -24.91 30.53
CA GLY A 267 10.46 -24.41 31.53
C GLY A 267 10.99 -23.28 32.40
N THR A 268 10.11 -22.71 33.24
CA THR A 268 10.45 -21.65 34.22
C THR A 268 10.04 -21.97 35.63
N CYS A 269 10.77 -21.46 36.61
CA CYS A 269 10.36 -21.50 38.01
C CYS A 269 10.57 -20.15 38.73
N GLY A 270 9.71 -19.89 39.72
CA GLY A 270 9.77 -18.72 40.61
C GLY A 270 10.08 -19.11 42.06
N SER A 271 11.00 -18.35 42.68
CA SER A 271 11.49 -18.32 44.09
C SER A 271 11.50 -19.62 44.94
N TRP A 272 12.66 -19.94 45.50
CA TRP A 272 12.88 -21.02 46.47
C TRP A 272 12.67 -20.52 47.91
N SER A 273 11.74 -21.10 48.67
CA SER A 273 11.78 -21.03 50.15
C SER A 273 11.95 -22.38 50.84
N ASP A 274 11.94 -23.50 50.13
CA ASP A 274 12.46 -24.80 50.57
C ASP A 274 12.42 -25.78 49.38
N VAL A 275 13.33 -26.76 49.36
CA VAL A 275 13.70 -27.62 48.21
C VAL A 275 12.56 -28.53 47.68
N THR A 276 11.36 -28.45 48.26
CA THR A 276 10.22 -29.31 47.92
C THR A 276 9.03 -28.59 47.27
N SER A 277 9.06 -27.26 47.09
CA SER A 277 7.93 -26.53 46.47
C SER A 277 8.38 -25.40 45.55
N PHE A 278 8.35 -25.63 44.23
CA PHE A 278 8.37 -24.54 43.24
C PHE A 278 7.04 -23.78 43.30
N GLU A 279 7.07 -22.44 43.38
CA GLU A 279 5.82 -21.65 43.48
C GLU A 279 4.96 -21.76 42.21
N THR A 280 5.60 -21.86 41.04
CA THR A 280 4.93 -22.07 39.74
C THR A 280 5.89 -22.72 38.75
N ARG A 281 5.37 -23.53 37.82
CA ARG A 281 6.13 -24.11 36.70
C ARG A 281 5.29 -24.14 35.43
N VAL A 282 5.89 -23.68 34.33
CA VAL A 282 5.43 -23.99 32.97
C VAL A 282 6.54 -24.78 32.28
N THR A 283 6.17 -25.81 31.53
CA THR A 283 7.09 -26.71 30.82
C THR A 283 6.53 -27.10 29.46
N HIS A 284 7.38 -27.15 28.44
CA HIS A 284 7.02 -27.58 27.08
C HIS A 284 8.15 -28.39 26.45
N ASN A 285 7.84 -29.49 25.77
CA ASN A 285 8.85 -30.36 25.14
C ASN A 285 9.33 -29.75 23.81
N ILE A 286 10.65 -29.53 23.69
CA ILE A 286 11.29 -28.98 22.50
C ILE A 286 12.27 -29.96 21.84
N GLY A 287 12.53 -31.13 22.45
CA GLY A 287 13.46 -32.12 21.91
C GLY A 287 14.90 -31.62 21.72
N THR A 288 15.63 -32.27 20.81
CA THR A 288 17.01 -31.92 20.42
C THR A 288 17.12 -31.88 18.89
N GLY A 289 18.12 -31.17 18.36
CA GLY A 289 18.45 -31.14 16.93
C GLY A 289 17.57 -30.23 16.06
N SER A 290 16.56 -29.57 16.62
CA SER A 290 15.67 -28.64 15.92
C SER A 290 15.73 -27.23 16.52
N TRP A 291 15.54 -26.21 15.69
CA TRP A 291 15.42 -24.83 16.13
C TRP A 291 14.03 -24.56 16.72
N HIS A 292 14.01 -23.91 17.87
CA HIS A 292 12.79 -23.43 18.51
C HIS A 292 12.93 -21.95 18.86
N HIS A 293 11.88 -21.17 18.58
CA HIS A 293 11.74 -19.81 19.09
C HIS A 293 10.98 -19.86 20.39
N ILE A 294 11.70 -19.80 21.50
CA ILE A 294 11.10 -19.87 22.83
C ILE A 294 10.95 -18.46 23.37
N VAL A 295 9.70 -18.09 23.65
CA VAL A 295 9.37 -16.80 24.25
C VAL A 295 8.62 -17.02 25.55
N GLN A 296 8.97 -16.24 26.57
CA GLN A 296 8.32 -16.28 27.87
C GLN A 296 7.92 -14.89 28.30
N THR A 297 6.67 -14.74 28.72
CA THR A 297 6.12 -13.47 29.19
C THR A 297 5.64 -13.59 30.61
N TYR A 298 5.83 -12.54 31.39
CA TYR A 298 5.22 -12.38 32.70
C TYR A 298 4.50 -11.04 32.79
N ASP A 299 3.19 -11.06 33.04
CA ASP A 299 2.32 -9.86 33.08
C ASP A 299 2.02 -9.35 34.51
N GLY A 300 2.71 -9.88 35.52
CA GLY A 300 2.43 -9.63 36.94
C GLY A 300 1.47 -10.64 37.59
N SER A 301 0.77 -11.43 36.78
CA SER A 301 -0.21 -12.43 37.23
C SER A 301 0.04 -13.83 36.67
N TYR A 302 0.50 -13.95 35.43
CA TYR A 302 0.72 -15.20 34.72
C TYR A 302 2.07 -15.21 34.05
N VAL A 303 2.76 -16.35 34.16
CA VAL A 303 3.85 -16.70 33.26
C VAL A 303 3.28 -17.51 32.10
N ARG A 304 3.60 -17.11 30.88
CA ARG A 304 3.23 -17.81 29.65
C ARG A 304 4.47 -18.19 28.88
N GLN A 305 4.41 -19.35 28.24
CA GLN A 305 5.46 -19.86 27.37
C GLN A 305 4.89 -20.03 25.97
N TYR A 306 5.66 -19.58 24.99
CA TYR A 306 5.39 -19.69 23.58
C TYR A 306 6.51 -20.49 22.92
N ASP A 307 6.14 -21.33 21.95
CA ASP A 307 7.07 -22.02 21.05
C ASP A 307 6.62 -21.71 19.63
N ASN A 308 7.54 -21.19 18.82
CA ASN A 308 7.30 -20.88 17.41
C ASN A 308 6.05 -20.01 17.20
N GLY A 309 5.94 -18.94 18.00
CA GLY A 309 4.86 -17.96 17.93
C GLY A 309 3.53 -18.37 18.57
N THR A 310 3.39 -19.59 19.10
CA THR A 310 2.13 -20.11 19.66
C THR A 310 2.26 -20.36 21.16
N GLU A 311 1.24 -19.99 21.95
CA GLU A 311 1.22 -20.30 23.38
C GLU A 311 1.10 -21.81 23.60
N VAL A 312 2.05 -22.38 24.34
CA VAL A 312 2.12 -23.82 24.62
C VAL A 312 1.79 -24.15 26.07
N ASN A 313 2.01 -23.21 26.99
CA ASN A 313 1.73 -23.42 28.41
C ASN A 313 1.62 -22.08 29.16
N ASN A 314 0.85 -22.07 30.26
CA ASN A 314 0.76 -20.94 31.18
C ASN A 314 0.49 -21.40 32.61
N ALA A 315 0.89 -20.58 33.58
CA ALA A 315 0.61 -20.81 34.99
C ALA A 315 0.45 -19.49 35.73
N SER A 316 -0.37 -19.51 36.80
CA SER A 316 -0.51 -18.36 37.69
C SER A 316 0.77 -18.13 38.50
N PHE A 317 1.13 -16.87 38.67
CA PHE A 317 2.31 -16.39 39.37
C PHE A 317 2.12 -14.96 39.87
N SER A 318 1.31 -14.76 40.90
CA SER A 318 0.86 -13.42 41.28
C SER A 318 1.87 -12.63 42.12
N SER A 319 1.98 -11.33 41.81
CA SER A 319 2.60 -10.30 42.66
C SER A 319 4.09 -10.52 42.98
N LYS A 320 4.86 -10.97 41.99
CA LYS A 320 6.30 -11.16 42.11
C LYS A 320 7.06 -10.07 41.35
N THR A 321 8.21 -9.69 41.89
CA THR A 321 9.13 -8.76 41.24
C THR A 321 10.40 -9.51 40.91
N LEU A 322 10.85 -9.40 39.66
CA LEU A 322 12.09 -10.01 39.20
C LEU A 322 13.24 -9.00 39.34
N GLY A 323 14.27 -9.37 40.07
CA GLY A 323 15.55 -8.66 40.07
C GLY A 323 16.21 -8.58 41.43
N ASN A 324 17.53 -8.46 41.41
CA ASN A 324 18.39 -8.37 42.58
C ASN A 324 19.73 -7.72 42.13
N SER A 325 20.78 -7.85 42.95
CA SER A 325 22.09 -7.24 42.68
C SER A 325 23.06 -8.09 41.82
N ASN A 326 22.72 -9.32 41.41
CA ASN A 326 23.71 -10.20 40.76
C ASN A 326 23.61 -10.19 39.23
N SER A 327 24.63 -10.79 38.60
CA SER A 327 24.72 -10.94 37.16
C SER A 327 23.64 -11.82 36.55
N PHE A 328 23.20 -11.45 35.36
CA PHE A 328 22.39 -12.26 34.46
C PHE A 328 23.32 -13.11 33.59
N ILE A 329 23.09 -14.43 33.55
CA ILE A 329 23.98 -15.40 32.89
C ILE A 329 23.25 -16.16 31.78
N ILE A 330 23.84 -16.25 30.59
CA ILE A 330 23.36 -17.08 29.49
C ILE A 330 24.22 -18.35 29.43
N GLY A 331 23.61 -19.54 29.33
CA GLY A 331 24.34 -20.81 29.13
C GLY A 331 24.77 -21.56 30.40
N LYS A 332 24.51 -21.02 31.60
CA LYS A 332 24.90 -21.66 32.87
C LYS A 332 23.90 -21.49 34.00
N THR A 333 23.81 -22.51 34.84
CA THR A 333 23.10 -22.51 36.12
C THR A 333 24.04 -22.25 37.29
N ALA A 334 23.45 -21.85 38.40
CA ALA A 334 24.15 -21.82 39.66
C ALA A 334 24.36 -23.21 40.25
N GLY A 335 25.61 -23.55 40.58
CA GLY A 335 25.87 -24.64 41.51
C GLY A 335 25.45 -24.25 42.93
N TYR A 336 24.88 -25.20 43.68
CA TYR A 336 24.61 -25.01 45.11
C TYR A 336 25.71 -25.69 45.93
N PRO A 337 26.49 -24.94 46.74
CA PRO A 337 27.56 -25.52 47.53
C PRO A 337 27.06 -26.70 48.39
N GLY A 338 27.59 -27.90 48.13
CA GLY A 338 27.27 -29.12 48.86
C GLY A 338 26.05 -29.92 48.36
N PHE A 339 25.34 -29.50 47.30
CA PHE A 339 24.18 -30.23 46.77
C PHE A 339 24.18 -30.45 45.25
N LEU A 340 24.57 -29.45 44.43
CA LEU A 340 24.54 -29.55 42.96
C LEU A 340 25.74 -28.80 42.35
N SER A 341 26.43 -29.44 41.39
CA SER A 341 27.37 -28.74 40.50
C SER A 341 26.62 -27.78 39.58
N ALA A 342 27.31 -26.74 39.07
CA ALA A 342 26.75 -25.91 38.01
C ALA A 342 26.48 -26.77 36.76
N PHE A 343 25.39 -26.47 36.05
CA PHE A 343 25.08 -27.10 34.77
C PHE A 343 25.27 -26.11 33.64
N TYR A 344 25.69 -26.62 32.49
CA TYR A 344 26.02 -25.82 31.31
C TYR A 344 25.13 -26.27 30.15
N LEU A 345 24.72 -25.30 29.34
CA LEU A 345 23.92 -25.53 28.15
C LEU A 345 24.75 -26.28 27.10
N ASN A 346 24.15 -27.28 26.45
CA ASN A 346 24.75 -27.89 25.26
C ASN A 346 23.88 -27.66 24.02
N GLY A 347 24.26 -26.70 23.18
CA GLY A 347 23.50 -26.31 22.00
C GLY A 347 23.78 -24.89 21.52
N ILE A 348 23.17 -24.55 20.39
CA ILE A 348 23.34 -23.26 19.72
C ILE A 348 22.26 -22.29 20.19
N VAL A 349 22.65 -21.06 20.53
CA VAL A 349 21.77 -19.95 20.94
C VAL A 349 21.94 -18.79 19.98
N ASP A 350 20.81 -18.15 19.67
CA ASP A 350 20.72 -17.03 18.75
C ASP A 350 19.58 -16.07 19.18
N GLU A 351 19.70 -14.79 18.81
CA GLU A 351 18.72 -13.73 19.05
C GLU A 351 18.16 -13.71 20.49
N PHE A 352 19.04 -13.54 21.48
CA PHE A 352 18.62 -13.49 22.88
C PHE A 352 18.14 -12.08 23.26
N ILE A 353 16.84 -11.96 23.55
CA ILE A 353 16.17 -10.67 23.78
C ILE A 353 15.56 -10.63 25.19
N ILE A 354 15.75 -9.48 25.86
CA ILE A 354 15.13 -9.17 27.14
C ILE A 354 14.32 -7.88 27.03
N SER A 355 13.07 -7.93 27.48
CA SER A 355 12.17 -6.78 27.58
C SER A 355 11.58 -6.68 28.99
N ASN A 356 11.46 -5.46 29.53
CA ASN A 356 10.81 -5.21 30.82
C ASN A 356 9.28 -5.01 30.70
N THR A 357 8.69 -5.46 29.60
CA THR A 357 7.24 -5.54 29.40
C THR A 357 6.83 -6.92 28.90
N ALA A 358 5.63 -7.36 29.27
CA ALA A 358 5.00 -8.54 28.71
C ALA A 358 4.51 -8.21 27.29
N ARG A 359 5.18 -8.74 26.28
CA ARG A 359 4.76 -8.60 24.88
C ARG A 359 3.50 -9.46 24.66
N SER A 360 2.59 -8.99 23.82
CA SER A 360 1.32 -9.69 23.55
C SER A 360 1.54 -10.94 22.69
N ALA A 361 0.59 -11.88 22.72
CA ALA A 361 0.62 -13.04 21.83
C ALA A 361 0.69 -12.63 20.34
N ALA A 362 -0.01 -11.55 19.95
CA ALA A 362 0.06 -11.00 18.60
C ALA A 362 1.48 -10.51 18.23
N TRP A 363 2.17 -9.83 19.16
CA TRP A 363 3.56 -9.40 18.97
C TRP A 363 4.46 -10.62 18.76
N ILE A 364 4.33 -11.63 19.61
CA ILE A 364 5.19 -12.85 19.60
C ILE A 364 5.01 -13.64 18.30
N LYS A 365 3.76 -13.83 17.86
CA LYS A 365 3.46 -14.50 16.59
C LYS A 365 4.01 -13.72 15.39
N ALA A 366 3.85 -12.39 15.37
CA ALA A 366 4.37 -11.54 14.30
C ALA A 366 5.90 -11.63 14.23
N SER A 367 6.60 -11.63 15.36
CA SER A 367 8.07 -11.71 15.40
C SER A 367 8.57 -13.06 14.95
N TYR A 368 7.94 -14.15 15.40
CA TYR A 368 8.22 -15.47 14.86
C TYR A 368 8.08 -15.49 13.33
N ASN A 369 6.96 -14.99 12.79
CA ASN A 369 6.75 -14.93 11.33
C ASN A 369 7.79 -14.05 10.62
N SER A 370 8.23 -12.96 11.25
CA SER A 370 9.31 -12.11 10.73
C SER A 370 10.63 -12.87 10.67
N GLU A 371 10.99 -13.55 11.74
CA GLU A 371 12.26 -14.24 11.95
C GLU A 371 12.40 -15.52 11.11
N ILE A 372 11.28 -16.14 10.72
CA ILE A 372 11.27 -17.26 9.77
C ILE A 372 11.06 -16.83 8.31
N ASN A 373 11.10 -15.52 8.02
CA ASN A 373 10.91 -14.95 6.69
C ASN A 373 9.55 -15.35 6.04
N SER A 374 8.48 -15.38 6.83
CA SER A 374 7.10 -15.66 6.36
C SER A 374 6.16 -14.45 6.44
N LEU A 375 6.61 -13.37 7.09
CA LEU A 375 5.83 -12.14 7.29
C LEU A 375 5.82 -11.21 6.06
N LEU A 376 6.84 -11.29 5.20
CA LEU A 376 7.10 -10.28 4.17
C LEU A 376 6.88 -10.82 2.76
N THR A 377 6.37 -9.94 1.89
CA THR A 377 6.44 -10.10 0.43
C THR A 377 7.21 -8.94 -0.17
N PHE A 378 7.90 -9.21 -1.28
CA PHE A 378 8.73 -8.22 -1.96
C PHE A 378 8.16 -7.91 -3.33
N GLY A 379 7.93 -6.62 -3.63
CA GLY A 379 7.49 -6.14 -4.93
C GLY A 379 8.57 -6.25 -6.01
N ASN A 380 8.32 -5.71 -7.20
CA ASN A 380 9.35 -5.62 -8.22
C ASN A 380 10.41 -4.56 -7.86
N GLU A 381 11.61 -4.70 -8.41
CA GLU A 381 12.61 -3.62 -8.36
C GLU A 381 12.11 -2.43 -9.20
N GLU A 382 12.23 -1.24 -8.62
CA GLU A 382 11.93 0.03 -9.27
C GLU A 382 13.23 0.80 -9.50
N THR A 383 13.40 1.40 -10.67
CA THR A 383 14.54 2.28 -10.96
C THR A 383 14.18 3.72 -10.61
N ASN A 384 14.99 4.33 -9.75
CA ASN A 384 14.87 5.71 -9.29
C ASN A 384 15.68 6.68 -10.16
N ASN A 385 15.68 6.47 -11.49
CA ASN A 385 16.29 7.39 -12.45
C ASN A 385 15.31 8.51 -12.83
N THR A 386 14.74 9.16 -11.83
CA THR A 386 13.56 10.00 -12.05
C THR A 386 13.86 11.36 -12.71
N THR A 387 15.13 11.78 -12.81
CA THR A 387 15.53 12.99 -13.56
C THR A 387 16.18 12.72 -14.91
N GLN A 388 16.66 11.51 -15.19
CA GLN A 388 17.39 11.23 -16.44
C GLN A 388 16.47 11.28 -17.67
N TRP A 389 15.23 10.81 -17.55
CA TRP A 389 14.29 10.77 -18.68
C TRP A 389 13.81 12.17 -19.12
N LEU A 390 13.93 13.17 -18.24
CA LEU A 390 13.68 14.58 -18.52
C LEU A 390 14.85 15.28 -19.22
N THR A 391 15.97 14.59 -19.46
CA THR A 391 17.10 15.15 -20.22
C THR A 391 16.69 15.44 -21.67
N GLY A 392 16.93 16.66 -22.13
CA GLY A 392 16.66 17.11 -23.51
C GLY A 392 15.22 17.58 -23.78
N TRP A 393 14.34 17.59 -22.78
CA TRP A 393 13.07 18.32 -22.84
C TRP A 393 13.35 19.82 -22.66
N GLN A 394 12.71 20.68 -23.46
CA GLN A 394 13.03 22.13 -23.55
C GLN A 394 12.02 23.03 -22.84
N TYR A 395 10.77 22.56 -22.74
CA TYR A 395 9.67 23.35 -22.21
C TYR A 395 8.82 22.49 -21.28
N ARG A 396 8.20 23.15 -20.31
CA ARG A 396 7.11 22.56 -19.54
C ARG A 396 6.00 23.55 -19.27
N LYS A 397 4.82 23.04 -18.95
CA LYS A 397 3.65 23.84 -18.61
C LYS A 397 2.87 23.16 -17.48
N LYS A 398 2.46 23.94 -16.49
CA LYS A 398 1.64 23.44 -15.38
C LYS A 398 0.16 23.46 -15.73
N PHE A 399 -0.57 22.43 -15.31
CA PHE A 399 -2.03 22.41 -15.29
C PHE A 399 -2.51 22.26 -13.85
N THR A 400 -3.61 22.93 -13.52
CA THR A 400 -4.19 22.96 -12.18
C THR A 400 -5.66 22.57 -12.27
N ILE A 401 -5.98 21.39 -11.77
CA ILE A 401 -7.36 20.93 -11.54
C ILE A 401 -7.91 21.70 -10.35
N ASP A 402 -9.04 22.39 -10.59
CA ASP A 402 -9.70 23.24 -9.62
C ASP A 402 -10.54 22.39 -8.65
N GLN A 403 -10.20 22.42 -7.37
CA GLN A 403 -10.92 21.67 -6.34
C GLN A 403 -12.40 22.06 -6.24
N THR A 404 -12.78 23.29 -6.62
CA THR A 404 -14.20 23.70 -6.63
C THR A 404 -15.05 22.96 -7.67
N LYS A 405 -14.40 22.23 -8.59
CA LYS A 405 -15.02 21.41 -9.64
C LYS A 405 -15.06 19.92 -9.29
N VAL A 406 -14.58 19.54 -8.11
CA VAL A 406 -14.42 18.16 -7.64
C VAL A 406 -15.00 18.04 -6.23
N ASP A 407 -16.11 17.31 -6.08
CA ASP A 407 -16.86 17.32 -4.81
C ASP A 407 -16.32 16.36 -3.74
N ALA A 408 -15.41 15.45 -4.10
CA ALA A 408 -14.74 14.52 -3.21
C ALA A 408 -13.44 14.02 -3.86
N ASP A 409 -12.52 13.51 -3.05
CA ASP A 409 -11.26 12.94 -3.54
C ASP A 409 -11.52 11.78 -4.52
N LEU A 410 -10.81 11.78 -5.64
CA LEU A 410 -10.89 10.77 -6.70
C LEU A 410 -9.54 10.06 -6.83
N THR A 411 -9.57 8.79 -7.21
CA THR A 411 -8.38 7.98 -7.52
C THR A 411 -8.43 7.50 -8.97
N ASP A 412 -7.25 7.33 -9.59
CA ASP A 412 -7.09 6.88 -10.96
C ASP A 412 -8.02 7.60 -11.97
N PHE A 413 -8.15 8.92 -11.82
CA PHE A 413 -9.09 9.73 -12.59
C PHE A 413 -8.50 10.14 -13.96
N PRO A 414 -9.14 9.81 -15.09
CA PRO A 414 -8.71 10.27 -16.41
C PRO A 414 -9.15 11.74 -16.63
N ALA A 415 -8.19 12.66 -16.63
CA ALA A 415 -8.43 14.08 -16.85
C ALA A 415 -8.07 14.48 -18.30
N LEU A 416 -8.94 15.25 -18.95
CA LEU A 416 -8.70 15.78 -20.29
C LEU A 416 -7.84 17.04 -20.22
N VAL A 417 -6.73 17.02 -20.95
CA VAL A 417 -5.94 18.21 -21.27
C VAL A 417 -6.26 18.63 -22.70
N SER A 418 -6.93 19.78 -22.87
CA SER A 418 -7.25 20.36 -24.18
C SER A 418 -6.35 21.56 -24.48
N LEU A 419 -5.74 21.54 -25.66
CA LEU A 419 -4.79 22.52 -26.13
C LEU A 419 -5.29 23.21 -27.40
N SER A 420 -5.12 24.52 -27.45
CA SER A 420 -5.37 25.32 -28.66
C SER A 420 -4.34 26.45 -28.79
N ASN A 421 -4.38 27.19 -29.91
CA ASN A 421 -3.50 28.33 -30.13
C ASN A 421 -3.60 29.45 -29.07
N THR A 422 -4.64 29.45 -28.23
CA THR A 422 -4.78 30.41 -27.13
C THR A 422 -3.97 30.02 -25.91
N ASN A 423 -3.59 28.74 -25.80
CA ASN A 423 -3.13 28.15 -24.55
C ASN A 423 -1.83 27.33 -24.71
N PHE A 424 -1.43 27.01 -25.94
CA PHE A 424 -0.24 26.22 -26.28
C PHE A 424 0.39 26.66 -27.62
N ASP A 425 1.72 26.68 -27.69
CA ASP A 425 2.48 27.01 -28.90
C ASP A 425 2.91 25.74 -29.65
N PHE A 426 2.12 25.37 -30.67
CA PHE A 426 2.36 24.17 -31.49
C PHE A 426 3.66 24.22 -32.32
N ASN A 427 4.35 25.38 -32.39
CA ASN A 427 5.65 25.44 -33.06
C ASN A 427 6.78 24.84 -32.22
N LYS A 428 6.57 24.71 -30.90
CA LYS A 428 7.54 24.16 -29.95
C LYS A 428 7.38 22.67 -29.69
N ALA A 429 6.34 22.05 -30.25
CA ALA A 429 6.16 20.61 -30.26
C ALA A 429 6.32 20.05 -31.68
N ARG A 430 6.63 18.76 -31.75
CA ARG A 430 6.68 18.02 -33.01
C ARG A 430 5.28 17.93 -33.62
N PRO A 431 5.15 17.94 -34.96
CA PRO A 431 3.85 17.82 -35.63
C PRO A 431 3.07 16.54 -35.32
N ASP A 432 3.73 15.49 -34.81
CA ASP A 432 3.14 14.20 -34.44
C ASP A 432 2.75 14.11 -32.94
N GLY A 433 3.12 15.10 -32.13
CA GLY A 433 2.88 15.10 -30.69
C GLY A 433 3.67 14.03 -29.91
N TYR A 434 4.71 13.43 -30.49
CA TYR A 434 5.50 12.39 -29.82
C TYR A 434 6.37 12.94 -28.69
N ASP A 435 6.67 14.24 -28.74
CA ASP A 435 7.36 14.98 -27.70
C ASP A 435 6.37 15.66 -26.74
N ILE A 436 5.30 14.98 -26.33
CA ILE A 436 4.48 15.39 -25.18
C ILE A 436 4.64 14.36 -24.07
N ARG A 437 4.88 14.78 -22.83
CA ARG A 437 4.82 13.91 -21.63
C ARG A 437 4.10 14.62 -20.51
N PHE A 438 3.51 13.84 -19.62
CA PHE A 438 2.87 14.36 -18.41
C PHE A 438 3.55 13.83 -17.16
N THR A 439 3.61 14.64 -16.11
CA THR A 439 4.06 14.23 -14.79
C THR A 439 3.08 14.66 -13.72
N ASN A 440 3.17 14.02 -12.55
CA ASN A 440 2.49 14.45 -11.35
C ASN A 440 2.99 15.85 -10.90
N CYS A 441 2.42 16.39 -9.83
CA CYS A 441 2.75 17.68 -9.22
C CYS A 441 4.23 17.82 -8.80
N ASP A 442 4.95 16.71 -8.61
CA ASP A 442 6.39 16.71 -8.33
C ASP A 442 7.24 17.13 -9.54
N GLY A 443 6.64 17.21 -10.73
CA GLY A 443 7.32 17.54 -11.97
C GLY A 443 8.22 16.42 -12.51
N ILE A 444 8.15 15.22 -11.94
CA ILE A 444 9.17 14.17 -12.10
C ILE A 444 8.53 12.80 -12.38
N THR A 445 7.45 12.45 -11.67
CA THR A 445 6.80 11.14 -11.80
C THR A 445 5.95 11.10 -13.06
N PRO A 446 6.26 10.27 -14.07
CA PRO A 446 5.51 10.24 -15.32
C PRO A 446 4.08 9.74 -15.11
N LEU A 447 3.12 10.39 -15.77
CA LEU A 447 1.73 9.98 -15.82
C LEU A 447 1.43 9.25 -17.12
N LYS A 448 0.55 8.26 -17.05
CA LYS A 448 0.02 7.58 -18.23
C LYS A 448 -0.91 8.53 -18.96
N TYR A 449 -0.81 8.52 -20.29
CA TYR A 449 -1.65 9.39 -21.11
C TYR A 449 -1.97 8.75 -22.45
N GLU A 450 -3.10 9.14 -23.01
CA GLU A 450 -3.57 8.80 -24.33
C GLU A 450 -3.60 10.07 -25.17
N ARG A 451 -3.09 9.99 -26.40
CA ARG A 451 -3.20 11.07 -27.37
C ARG A 451 -4.49 10.86 -28.16
N GLU A 452 -5.52 11.62 -27.82
CA GLU A 452 -6.78 11.57 -28.56
C GLU A 452 -6.62 12.23 -29.92
N ARG A 453 -6.08 13.46 -29.93
CA ARG A 453 -5.73 14.20 -31.14
C ARG A 453 -4.46 15.03 -30.93
N HIS A 454 -3.63 15.13 -31.96
CA HIS A 454 -2.62 16.17 -32.09
C HIS A 454 -2.58 16.68 -33.53
N ASP A 455 -3.16 17.85 -33.75
CA ASP A 455 -3.27 18.49 -35.05
C ASP A 455 -2.60 19.86 -35.00
N LYS A 456 -1.31 19.88 -35.37
CA LYS A 456 -0.53 21.11 -35.46
C LYS A 456 -1.08 22.09 -36.51
N THR A 457 -1.70 21.60 -37.58
CA THR A 457 -2.21 22.44 -38.68
C THR A 457 -3.37 23.29 -38.20
N ASN A 458 -4.31 22.68 -37.48
CA ASN A 458 -5.45 23.38 -36.90
C ASN A 458 -5.18 23.92 -35.49
N SER A 459 -3.98 23.68 -34.95
CA SER A 459 -3.59 24.07 -33.58
C SER A 459 -4.58 23.55 -32.54
N LEU A 460 -4.88 22.25 -32.59
CA LEU A 460 -5.76 21.55 -31.65
C LEU A 460 -5.09 20.27 -31.16
N ALA A 461 -5.13 20.02 -29.85
CA ALA A 461 -4.73 18.73 -29.31
C ALA A 461 -5.50 18.38 -28.03
N GLU A 462 -5.74 17.10 -27.83
CA GLU A 462 -6.46 16.55 -26.70
C GLU A 462 -5.72 15.32 -26.18
N TYR A 463 -5.47 15.30 -24.89
CA TYR A 463 -4.80 14.20 -24.21
C TYR A 463 -5.60 13.77 -22.98
N TRP A 464 -5.91 12.49 -22.87
CA TRP A 464 -6.41 11.91 -21.62
C TRP A 464 -5.22 11.59 -20.74
N VAL A 465 -5.17 12.11 -19.51
CA VAL A 465 -4.06 11.92 -18.57
C VAL A 465 -4.60 11.24 -17.32
N LYS A 466 -4.02 10.11 -16.94
CA LYS A 466 -4.37 9.42 -15.69
C LYS A 466 -3.76 10.16 -14.51
N CYS A 467 -4.63 10.80 -13.73
CA CYS A 467 -4.29 11.41 -12.45
C CYS A 467 -4.49 10.38 -11.33
N PRO A 468 -3.43 9.86 -10.68
CA PRO A 468 -3.55 8.83 -9.65
C PRO A 468 -4.44 9.27 -8.48
N PHE A 469 -4.48 10.57 -8.21
CA PHE A 469 -5.47 11.16 -7.33
C PHE A 469 -5.72 12.63 -7.62
N VAL A 470 -6.96 13.05 -7.39
CA VAL A 470 -7.45 14.42 -7.55
C VAL A 470 -8.21 14.78 -6.29
N SER A 471 -7.82 15.85 -5.60
CA SER A 471 -8.49 16.23 -4.35
C SER A 471 -9.74 17.08 -4.57
N GLY A 472 -10.76 16.83 -3.74
CA GLY A 472 -11.93 17.69 -3.61
C GLY A 472 -11.78 18.83 -2.59
N THR A 473 -10.61 18.99 -1.96
CA THR A 473 -10.39 20.04 -0.94
C THR A 473 -9.24 20.99 -1.25
N VAL A 474 -8.36 20.62 -2.18
CA VAL A 474 -7.17 21.37 -2.59
C VAL A 474 -6.93 21.21 -4.07
N ASN A 475 -6.45 22.25 -4.74
CA ASN A 475 -6.13 22.15 -6.16
C ASN A 475 -5.11 21.04 -6.41
N THR A 476 -5.28 20.30 -7.51
CA THR A 476 -4.34 19.26 -7.92
C THR A 476 -3.52 19.76 -9.11
N GLU A 477 -2.20 19.59 -9.06
CA GLU A 477 -1.29 20.07 -10.12
C GLU A 477 -0.71 18.90 -10.91
N ILE A 478 -0.54 19.07 -12.22
CA ILE A 478 0.23 18.19 -13.11
C ILE A 478 1.11 19.05 -14.02
N TYR A 479 2.18 18.48 -14.59
CA TYR A 479 3.00 19.16 -15.58
C TYR A 479 2.97 18.44 -16.92
N MET A 480 3.01 19.21 -18.00
CA MET A 480 3.22 18.73 -19.36
C MET A 480 4.60 19.19 -19.86
N TYR A 481 5.41 18.29 -20.39
CA TYR A 481 6.74 18.54 -20.96
C TYR A 481 6.71 18.40 -22.49
N TYR A 482 7.47 19.25 -23.19
CA TYR A 482 7.57 19.24 -24.66
C TYR A 482 8.87 19.85 -25.22
N GLY A 483 9.04 19.76 -26.55
CA GLY A 483 10.18 20.32 -27.28
C GLY A 483 11.40 19.43 -27.41
N LYS A 484 11.25 18.12 -27.17
CA LYS A 484 12.32 17.14 -27.36
C LYS A 484 12.25 16.56 -28.78
N SER A 485 13.09 17.07 -29.68
CA SER A 485 13.01 16.75 -31.13
C SER A 485 13.21 15.26 -31.46
N ASP A 486 13.99 14.54 -30.67
CA ASP A 486 14.32 13.12 -30.82
C ASP A 486 13.43 12.20 -29.95
N ALA A 487 12.36 12.72 -29.34
CA ALA A 487 11.44 11.89 -28.55
C ALA A 487 10.76 10.82 -29.43
N VAL A 488 10.68 9.60 -28.91
CA VAL A 488 9.79 8.55 -29.42
C VAL A 488 8.39 8.73 -28.84
N ASP A 489 7.38 8.07 -29.40
CA ASP A 489 6.05 8.10 -28.80
C ASP A 489 6.08 7.49 -27.39
N GLY A 490 5.35 8.10 -26.46
CA GLY A 490 5.24 7.62 -25.08
C GLY A 490 3.81 7.57 -24.58
N ALA A 491 2.83 7.69 -25.48
CA ALA A 491 1.44 7.43 -25.14
C ALA A 491 1.28 5.98 -24.71
N ASP A 492 0.43 5.77 -23.71
CA ASP A 492 0.14 4.48 -23.10
C ASP A 492 -1.36 4.39 -22.83
N PRO A 493 -2.18 4.34 -23.90
CA PRO A 493 -3.64 4.53 -23.80
C PRO A 493 -4.32 3.46 -22.94
N GLU A 494 -3.90 2.21 -23.07
CA GLU A 494 -4.48 1.07 -22.33
C GLU A 494 -4.35 1.23 -20.80
N ASN A 495 -3.33 1.97 -20.33
CA ASN A 495 -3.08 2.19 -18.91
C ASN A 495 -3.59 3.55 -18.39
N VAL A 496 -4.28 4.35 -19.22
CA VAL A 496 -4.99 5.56 -18.78
C VAL A 496 -6.26 5.22 -18.01
N TRP A 497 -6.96 4.21 -18.51
CA TRP A 497 -8.25 3.77 -18.00
C TRP A 497 -8.03 2.68 -16.94
N ASP A 498 -8.62 2.83 -15.75
CA ASP A 498 -8.53 1.79 -14.73
C ASP A 498 -9.24 0.49 -15.16
N SER A 499 -8.94 -0.64 -14.48
CA SER A 499 -9.43 -1.97 -14.86
C SER A 499 -10.95 -2.15 -14.79
N ASN A 500 -11.67 -1.19 -14.19
CA ASN A 500 -13.13 -1.21 -14.16
C ASN A 500 -13.73 -0.70 -15.46
N PHE A 501 -13.01 0.11 -16.25
CA PHE A 501 -13.43 0.43 -17.61
C PHE A 501 -13.37 -0.82 -18.49
N LYS A 502 -14.53 -1.20 -19.04
CA LYS A 502 -14.69 -2.32 -19.96
C LYS A 502 -14.70 -1.89 -21.41
N MET A 503 -14.99 -0.62 -21.68
CA MET A 503 -14.97 -0.04 -23.01
C MET A 503 -14.81 1.47 -22.89
N VAL A 504 -13.91 2.03 -23.70
CA VAL A 504 -13.79 3.47 -23.93
C VAL A 504 -13.60 3.70 -25.42
N GLN A 505 -14.58 4.32 -26.06
CA GLN A 505 -14.51 4.64 -27.48
C GLN A 505 -14.64 6.14 -27.69
N HIS A 506 -13.57 6.74 -28.18
CA HIS A 506 -13.52 8.14 -28.63
C HIS A 506 -14.23 8.35 -29.97
N LEU A 507 -14.87 7.31 -30.52
CA LEU A 507 -15.67 7.37 -31.74
C LEU A 507 -14.97 7.98 -32.97
N LYS A 508 -13.65 8.02 -33.01
CA LYS A 508 -12.86 8.26 -34.23
C LYS A 508 -12.70 6.99 -35.06
N ASN A 509 -12.66 7.15 -36.39
CA ASN A 509 -12.47 6.03 -37.30
C ASN A 509 -11.07 5.44 -37.16
N ALA A 510 -10.98 4.14 -36.88
CA ALA A 510 -9.76 3.38 -37.13
C ALA A 510 -9.69 2.92 -38.59
N THR A 511 -10.85 2.55 -39.15
CA THR A 511 -11.09 2.39 -40.58
C THR A 511 -12.46 2.99 -40.93
N THR A 512 -12.86 2.95 -42.20
CA THR A 512 -14.22 3.37 -42.59
C THR A 512 -15.32 2.51 -41.94
N SER A 513 -15.01 1.34 -41.37
CA SER A 513 -16.01 0.41 -40.81
C SER A 513 -15.75 0.02 -39.35
N THR A 514 -14.70 0.54 -38.70
CA THR A 514 -14.30 0.12 -37.35
C THR A 514 -13.91 1.29 -36.47
N ILE A 515 -14.25 1.19 -35.18
CA ILE A 515 -13.89 2.13 -34.12
C ILE A 515 -13.13 1.36 -33.04
N THR A 516 -12.02 1.91 -32.56
CA THR A 516 -11.17 1.25 -31.55
C THR A 516 -11.64 1.50 -30.13
N ASP A 517 -11.47 0.49 -29.29
CA ASP A 517 -11.54 0.61 -27.83
C ASP A 517 -10.15 0.97 -27.28
N ALA A 518 -10.09 2.04 -26.48
CA ALA A 518 -8.87 2.53 -25.85
C ALA A 518 -8.46 1.72 -24.62
N THR A 519 -9.34 0.88 -24.08
CA THR A 519 -9.00 0.00 -22.95
C THR A 519 -8.20 -1.22 -23.41
N SER A 520 -7.51 -1.86 -22.46
CA SER A 520 -6.82 -3.13 -22.69
C SER A 520 -7.75 -4.31 -23.05
N ASN A 521 -9.07 -4.12 -23.03
CA ASN A 521 -10.02 -5.18 -23.39
C ASN A 521 -10.18 -5.33 -24.91
N HIS A 522 -9.78 -4.31 -25.69
CA HIS A 522 -9.89 -4.28 -27.15
C HIS A 522 -11.29 -4.62 -27.67
N ASN A 523 -12.32 -4.14 -26.97
CA ASN A 523 -13.72 -4.26 -27.34
C ASN A 523 -14.09 -3.32 -28.51
N ASN A 524 -13.35 -3.44 -29.61
CA ASN A 524 -13.50 -2.64 -30.82
C ASN A 524 -14.92 -2.80 -31.40
N ALA A 525 -15.47 -1.71 -31.93
CA ALA A 525 -16.77 -1.70 -32.57
C ALA A 525 -16.70 -1.76 -34.10
N THR A 526 -17.77 -2.26 -34.69
CA THR A 526 -17.99 -2.40 -36.13
C THR A 526 -19.24 -1.65 -36.55
N LYS A 527 -19.10 -0.82 -37.59
CA LYS A 527 -20.23 -0.15 -38.23
C LYS A 527 -21.01 -1.12 -39.10
N LEU A 528 -22.30 -0.85 -39.34
CA LEU A 528 -23.11 -1.68 -40.24
C LEU A 528 -22.60 -1.60 -41.69
N GLY A 529 -22.22 -0.40 -42.12
CA GLY A 529 -21.66 -0.10 -43.44
C GLY A 529 -20.39 0.75 -43.32
N ALA A 530 -19.61 0.81 -44.40
CA ALA A 530 -18.48 1.73 -44.47
C ALA A 530 -18.98 3.18 -44.47
N ASN A 531 -18.54 3.98 -43.49
CA ASN A 531 -18.99 5.35 -43.23
C ASN A 531 -20.49 5.48 -42.90
N GLU A 532 -21.08 4.43 -42.32
CA GLU A 532 -22.48 4.41 -41.85
C GLU A 532 -22.49 3.96 -40.37
N PRO A 533 -22.33 4.87 -39.39
CA PRO A 533 -22.35 6.34 -39.50
C PRO A 533 -21.06 6.98 -40.04
N ILE A 534 -21.17 8.25 -40.48
CA ILE A 534 -20.02 9.02 -40.99
C ILE A 534 -19.27 9.72 -39.84
N GLU A 535 -17.93 9.75 -39.93
CA GLU A 535 -17.12 10.47 -38.94
C GLU A 535 -17.31 11.98 -39.07
N ALA A 536 -17.58 12.63 -37.95
CA ALA A 536 -17.82 14.06 -37.85
C ALA A 536 -16.97 14.69 -36.73
N THR A 537 -17.10 16.01 -36.56
CA THR A 537 -16.50 16.69 -35.40
C THR A 537 -17.33 16.36 -34.16
N GLY A 538 -16.67 15.77 -33.15
CA GLY A 538 -17.26 15.41 -31.87
C GLY A 538 -17.33 16.60 -30.90
N GLN A 539 -17.76 16.32 -29.66
CA GLN A 539 -17.55 17.23 -28.54
C GLN A 539 -16.05 17.29 -28.19
N ILE A 540 -15.37 16.15 -28.27
CA ILE A 540 -13.93 15.98 -28.08
C ILE A 540 -13.38 15.39 -29.38
N ALA A 541 -12.49 16.11 -30.05
CA ALA A 541 -11.90 15.70 -31.32
C ALA A 541 -12.90 15.25 -32.42
N LYS A 542 -13.17 13.96 -32.56
CA LYS A 542 -14.00 13.35 -33.60
C LYS A 542 -15.11 12.52 -32.97
N GLY A 543 -16.21 12.33 -33.69
CA GLY A 543 -17.32 11.48 -33.28
C GLY A 543 -18.04 10.90 -34.50
N GLN A 544 -19.26 10.42 -34.32
CA GLN A 544 -20.06 9.83 -35.40
C GLN A 544 -21.38 10.57 -35.58
N GLU A 545 -21.76 10.83 -36.84
CA GLU A 545 -23.04 11.41 -37.26
C GLU A 545 -23.97 10.30 -37.76
N PHE A 546 -25.14 10.20 -37.14
CA PHE A 546 -26.20 9.25 -37.47
C PHE A 546 -27.32 9.98 -38.21
N ASP A 547 -27.77 9.42 -39.32
CA ASP A 547 -28.69 10.07 -40.28
C ASP A 547 -30.19 9.91 -39.99
N GLY A 548 -30.56 9.25 -38.89
CA GLY A 548 -31.94 9.01 -38.52
C GLY A 548 -32.68 7.94 -39.32
N SER A 549 -31.99 7.17 -40.17
CA SER A 549 -32.60 6.23 -41.13
C SER A 549 -32.07 4.80 -41.06
N ASN A 550 -30.76 4.59 -40.95
CA ASN A 550 -30.18 3.23 -40.94
C ASN A 550 -28.81 3.10 -40.27
N ASP A 551 -28.24 4.20 -39.76
CA ASP A 551 -26.93 4.17 -39.11
C ASP A 551 -26.98 3.43 -37.77
N LEU A 552 -26.05 2.49 -37.57
CA LEU A 552 -25.80 1.84 -36.30
C LEU A 552 -24.33 1.43 -36.16
N VAL A 553 -23.86 1.37 -34.91
CA VAL A 553 -22.54 0.84 -34.56
C VAL A 553 -22.70 -0.34 -33.61
N ASN A 554 -22.25 -1.52 -34.04
CA ASN A 554 -22.20 -2.72 -33.21
C ASN A 554 -20.96 -2.67 -32.33
N LEU A 555 -21.19 -2.55 -31.02
CA LEU A 555 -20.19 -2.72 -29.98
C LEU A 555 -19.88 -4.21 -29.79
N SER A 556 -18.67 -4.54 -29.30
CA SER A 556 -18.30 -5.95 -29.13
C SER A 556 -19.25 -6.67 -28.15
N ALA A 557 -19.57 -7.92 -28.48
CA ALA A 557 -20.43 -8.78 -27.67
C ALA A 557 -19.64 -9.43 -26.52
N SER A 558 -19.13 -8.61 -25.60
CA SER A 558 -18.47 -9.05 -24.38
C SER A 558 -19.33 -8.75 -23.16
N ALA A 559 -19.14 -9.51 -22.09
CA ALA A 559 -19.76 -9.23 -20.79
C ALA A 559 -19.14 -7.93 -20.21
N MET A 560 -19.96 -6.94 -19.83
CA MET A 560 -19.53 -5.57 -19.49
C MET A 560 -19.65 -5.20 -18.00
N PHE A 561 -20.41 -5.94 -17.20
CA PHE A 561 -20.86 -5.53 -15.85
C PHE A 561 -20.64 -6.59 -14.73
N GLY A 562 -20.00 -7.72 -15.03
CA GLY A 562 -19.69 -8.81 -14.10
C GLY A 562 -20.77 -9.91 -14.01
N GLY A 563 -20.42 -11.15 -14.35
CA GLY A 563 -21.33 -12.28 -14.62
C GLY A 563 -22.07 -12.94 -13.43
N VAL A 564 -22.50 -12.18 -12.43
CA VAL A 564 -23.27 -12.69 -11.27
C VAL A 564 -24.44 -11.78 -10.94
N ALA A 565 -25.48 -12.33 -10.31
CA ALA A 565 -26.59 -11.55 -9.78
C ALA A 565 -26.07 -10.43 -8.85
N GLY A 566 -26.46 -9.18 -9.11
CA GLY A 566 -25.97 -7.99 -8.41
C GLY A 566 -24.91 -7.19 -9.17
N ALA A 567 -24.91 -7.24 -10.51
CA ALA A 567 -24.07 -6.39 -11.34
C ALA A 567 -24.27 -4.90 -11.03
N SER A 568 -23.20 -4.12 -11.19
CA SER A 568 -23.20 -2.68 -11.03
C SER A 568 -22.47 -2.05 -12.20
N GLY A 569 -22.76 -0.79 -12.51
CA GLY A 569 -22.10 -0.15 -13.62
C GLY A 569 -22.32 1.34 -13.74
N THR A 570 -21.52 1.92 -14.64
CA THR A 570 -21.61 3.30 -15.09
C THR A 570 -21.45 3.32 -16.60
N ILE A 571 -22.37 4.00 -17.29
CA ILE A 571 -22.32 4.23 -18.74
C ILE A 571 -22.40 5.72 -18.98
N SER A 572 -21.55 6.26 -19.86
CA SER A 572 -21.58 7.66 -20.28
C SER A 572 -21.39 7.83 -21.78
N LEU A 573 -21.95 8.91 -22.31
CA LEU A 573 -21.78 9.36 -23.68
C LEU A 573 -22.05 10.86 -23.82
N TRP A 574 -21.51 11.47 -24.87
CA TRP A 574 -21.98 12.75 -25.37
C TRP A 574 -22.92 12.55 -26.55
N PHE A 575 -23.97 13.35 -26.61
CA PHE A 575 -24.89 13.37 -27.75
C PHE A 575 -25.28 14.77 -28.17
N LYS A 576 -25.61 14.93 -29.45
CA LYS A 576 -26.13 16.17 -30.02
C LYS A 576 -27.19 15.83 -31.07
N LEU A 577 -28.44 16.16 -30.81
CA LEU A 577 -29.55 15.83 -31.70
C LEU A 577 -29.66 16.81 -32.87
N ASP A 578 -29.96 16.30 -34.06
CA ASP A 578 -30.33 17.11 -35.22
C ASP A 578 -31.85 17.27 -35.30
N VAL A 579 -32.61 16.26 -34.85
CA VAL A 579 -34.08 16.34 -34.65
C VAL A 579 -34.50 15.85 -33.27
N ASN A 580 -35.60 16.39 -32.75
CA ASN A 580 -36.20 15.97 -31.47
C ASN A 580 -37.73 15.86 -31.57
N ASN A 581 -38.21 15.02 -32.49
CA ASN A 581 -39.64 14.84 -32.79
C ASN A 581 -40.09 13.37 -32.83
N LYS A 582 -39.20 12.43 -32.48
CA LYS A 582 -39.41 10.98 -32.48
C LYS A 582 -38.71 10.35 -31.28
N VAL A 583 -39.02 9.08 -31.03
CA VAL A 583 -38.23 8.26 -30.09
C VAL A 583 -36.93 7.88 -30.78
N GLN A 584 -35.81 7.98 -30.06
CA GLN A 584 -34.47 7.66 -30.58
C GLN A 584 -33.67 6.93 -29.51
N TYR A 585 -32.92 5.91 -29.90
CA TYR A 585 -32.02 5.17 -29.02
C TYR A 585 -30.58 5.64 -29.20
N LEU A 586 -29.90 5.91 -28.09
CA LEU A 586 -28.50 6.35 -28.11
C LEU A 586 -27.56 5.16 -27.94
N TRP A 587 -27.87 4.30 -26.97
CA TRP A 587 -27.09 3.12 -26.62
C TRP A 587 -28.00 2.04 -26.06
N VAL A 588 -27.73 0.80 -26.43
CA VAL A 588 -28.50 -0.39 -26.06
C VAL A 588 -27.54 -1.53 -25.74
N TYR A 589 -27.84 -2.25 -24.67
CA TYR A 589 -27.28 -3.55 -24.34
C TYR A 589 -28.46 -4.51 -24.12
N ASP A 590 -28.67 -5.48 -24.99
CA ASP A 590 -29.78 -6.45 -24.92
C ASP A 590 -29.35 -7.89 -25.25
N LYS A 591 -30.00 -8.86 -24.62
CA LYS A 591 -29.81 -10.29 -24.84
C LYS A 591 -31.14 -10.97 -25.20
N SER A 592 -31.77 -10.53 -26.29
CA SER A 592 -33.06 -11.06 -26.75
C SER A 592 -34.12 -10.99 -25.66
N ASP A 593 -34.51 -9.76 -25.36
CA ASP A 593 -35.53 -9.37 -24.39
C ASP A 593 -35.09 -9.42 -22.92
N ALA A 594 -33.96 -10.02 -22.52
CA ALA A 594 -33.39 -9.84 -21.17
C ALA A 594 -31.99 -10.45 -20.94
N PRO A 595 -31.14 -9.84 -20.10
CA PRO A 595 -31.32 -8.52 -19.51
C PRO A 595 -30.98 -7.40 -20.48
N GLU A 596 -31.72 -6.29 -20.36
CA GLU A 596 -31.61 -5.10 -21.20
C GLU A 596 -31.18 -3.89 -20.36
N ILE A 597 -30.31 -3.02 -20.90
CA ILE A 597 -30.04 -1.67 -20.40
C ILE A 597 -30.00 -0.72 -21.59
N ARG A 598 -30.60 0.47 -21.47
CA ARG A 598 -30.60 1.44 -22.57
C ARG A 598 -30.60 2.90 -22.14
N PHE A 599 -30.09 3.74 -23.03
CA PHE A 599 -30.42 5.15 -23.11
C PHE A 599 -31.30 5.42 -24.32
N TYR A 600 -32.43 6.07 -24.08
CA TYR A 600 -33.32 6.51 -25.14
C TYR A 600 -33.91 7.86 -24.79
N LEU A 601 -34.42 8.53 -25.81
CA LEU A 601 -35.04 9.84 -25.69
C LEU A 601 -36.33 9.88 -26.50
N SER A 602 -37.25 10.69 -26.01
CA SER A 602 -38.46 11.11 -26.72
C SER A 602 -38.54 12.63 -26.72
N SER A 603 -39.53 13.21 -27.39
CA SER A 603 -39.64 14.67 -27.59
C SER A 603 -39.58 15.51 -26.30
N SER A 604 -39.83 14.94 -25.13
CA SER A 604 -39.86 15.65 -23.85
C SER A 604 -39.01 15.06 -22.72
N VAL A 605 -38.43 13.87 -22.87
CA VAL A 605 -37.68 13.22 -21.77
C VAL A 605 -36.48 12.43 -22.28
N ILE A 606 -35.39 12.46 -21.51
CA ILE A 606 -34.30 11.50 -21.61
C ILE A 606 -34.57 10.39 -20.60
N ALA A 607 -34.32 9.14 -20.98
CA ALA A 607 -34.57 7.99 -20.13
C ALA A 607 -33.37 7.05 -20.03
N PHE A 608 -33.18 6.53 -18.82
CA PHE A 608 -32.28 5.42 -18.51
C PHE A 608 -33.10 4.29 -17.94
N GLY A 609 -33.05 3.12 -18.58
CA GLY A 609 -33.87 1.99 -18.16
C GLY A 609 -33.14 0.66 -18.25
N GLY A 610 -33.66 -0.32 -17.52
CA GLY A 610 -33.22 -1.71 -17.60
C GLY A 610 -34.34 -2.70 -17.31
N TYR A 611 -34.22 -3.90 -17.85
CA TYR A 611 -35.22 -4.96 -17.81
C TYR A 611 -34.56 -6.33 -17.62
N ASP A 612 -35.12 -7.20 -16.78
CA ASP A 612 -34.52 -8.51 -16.44
C ASP A 612 -35.27 -9.73 -16.97
N GLY A 613 -36.32 -9.54 -17.78
CA GLY A 613 -37.12 -10.64 -18.35
C GLY A 613 -38.13 -11.27 -17.38
N GLY A 614 -38.04 -10.95 -16.08
CA GLY A 614 -38.97 -11.40 -15.04
C GLY A 614 -40.19 -10.50 -14.84
N GLY A 615 -40.38 -9.50 -15.72
CA GLY A 615 -41.39 -8.45 -15.56
C GLY A 615 -40.96 -7.28 -14.68
N TYR A 616 -39.76 -7.33 -14.09
CA TYR A 616 -39.19 -6.23 -13.33
C TYR A 616 -38.41 -5.30 -14.27
N GLN A 617 -38.77 -4.01 -14.25
CA GLN A 617 -38.17 -2.98 -15.06
C GLN A 617 -37.94 -1.73 -14.20
N PHE A 618 -36.81 -1.06 -14.43
CA PHE A 618 -36.65 0.32 -14.00
C PHE A 618 -36.61 1.23 -15.22
N ASN A 619 -37.25 2.40 -15.11
CA ASN A 619 -37.14 3.48 -16.08
C ASN A 619 -37.05 4.79 -15.29
N ILE A 620 -35.93 5.49 -15.44
CA ILE A 620 -35.72 6.82 -14.89
C ILE A 620 -35.93 7.80 -16.02
N TYR A 621 -36.91 8.70 -15.88
CA TYR A 621 -37.11 9.82 -16.79
C TYR A 621 -36.47 11.07 -16.19
N SER A 622 -35.73 11.81 -17.00
CA SER A 622 -35.16 13.09 -16.60
C SER A 622 -36.26 14.07 -16.20
N ALA A 623 -36.09 14.79 -15.09
CA ALA A 623 -36.95 15.93 -14.73
C ALA A 623 -36.72 17.19 -15.60
N VAL A 624 -35.98 17.05 -16.72
CA VAL A 624 -35.65 18.13 -17.65
C VAL A 624 -36.77 18.27 -18.67
N ASN A 625 -37.31 19.49 -18.82
CA ASN A 625 -38.49 19.73 -19.63
C ASN A 625 -38.17 20.08 -21.10
N THR A 626 -36.89 20.22 -21.49
CA THR A 626 -36.51 20.57 -22.87
C THR A 626 -35.08 20.12 -23.20
N ILE A 627 -34.94 19.37 -24.30
CA ILE A 627 -33.65 19.06 -24.95
C ILE A 627 -33.61 19.79 -26.28
N ASN A 628 -32.63 20.67 -26.45
CA ASN A 628 -32.49 21.46 -27.66
C ASN A 628 -31.69 20.68 -28.70
N ILE A 629 -32.14 20.70 -29.95
CA ILE A 629 -31.32 20.26 -31.08
C ILE A 629 -30.06 21.12 -31.18
N ASN A 630 -29.05 20.62 -31.87
CA ASN A 630 -27.79 21.30 -32.11
C ASN A 630 -27.00 21.70 -30.85
N THR A 631 -27.27 21.07 -29.71
CA THR A 631 -26.57 21.28 -28.44
C THR A 631 -25.96 19.97 -27.95
N TRP A 632 -24.68 19.99 -27.56
CA TRP A 632 -24.03 18.84 -26.94
C TRP A 632 -24.49 18.68 -25.49
N TYR A 633 -24.81 17.44 -25.12
CA TYR A 633 -25.17 17.04 -23.78
C TYR A 633 -24.37 15.82 -23.36
N HIS A 634 -23.92 15.80 -22.11
CA HIS A 634 -23.28 14.64 -21.50
C HIS A 634 -24.34 13.83 -20.74
N LEU A 635 -24.60 12.61 -21.19
CA LEU A 635 -25.54 11.70 -20.55
C LEU A 635 -24.77 10.62 -19.80
N LEU A 636 -25.13 10.37 -18.55
CA LEU A 636 -24.50 9.33 -17.74
C LEU A 636 -25.53 8.63 -16.84
N GLY A 637 -25.43 7.31 -16.76
CA GLY A 637 -26.29 6.46 -15.94
C GLY A 637 -25.44 5.58 -15.04
N THR A 638 -25.81 5.48 -13.77
CA THR A 638 -25.20 4.57 -12.80
C THR A 638 -26.23 3.62 -12.26
N PHE A 639 -25.87 2.35 -12.03
CA PHE A 639 -26.76 1.38 -11.41
C PHE A 639 -26.02 0.40 -10.48
N LYS A 640 -26.75 -0.14 -9.52
CA LYS A 640 -26.41 -1.26 -8.62
C LYS A 640 -27.71 -1.91 -8.13
N THR A 641 -27.62 -2.98 -7.35
CA THR A 641 -28.74 -3.82 -6.89
C THR A 641 -30.01 -3.10 -6.41
N ASN A 642 -29.89 -1.90 -5.84
CA ASN A 642 -31.02 -1.18 -5.23
C ASN A 642 -31.01 0.33 -5.52
N GLU A 643 -30.28 0.77 -6.54
CA GLU A 643 -30.22 2.19 -6.89
C GLU A 643 -29.76 2.35 -8.34
N ALA A 644 -30.53 3.11 -9.10
CA ALA A 644 -30.13 3.61 -10.41
C ALA A 644 -30.32 5.13 -10.45
N ILE A 645 -29.38 5.84 -11.09
CA ILE A 645 -29.35 7.30 -11.15
C ILE A 645 -29.05 7.73 -12.58
N LEU A 646 -29.79 8.72 -13.07
CA LEU A 646 -29.57 9.37 -14.35
C LEU A 646 -28.99 10.77 -14.13
N TYR A 647 -27.93 11.09 -14.85
CA TYR A 647 -27.24 12.36 -14.83
C TYR A 647 -27.25 13.00 -16.22
N LEU A 648 -27.43 14.31 -16.27
CA LEU A 648 -27.28 15.13 -17.46
C LEU A 648 -26.32 16.27 -17.14
N ASN A 649 -25.28 16.45 -17.94
CA ASN A 649 -24.26 17.49 -17.76
C ASN A 649 -23.64 17.49 -16.35
N GLY A 650 -23.38 16.30 -15.82
CA GLY A 650 -22.79 16.10 -14.48
C GLY A 650 -23.76 16.29 -13.31
N MET A 651 -25.03 16.62 -13.57
CA MET A 651 -26.06 16.84 -12.54
C MET A 651 -27.07 15.69 -12.53
N GLN A 652 -27.47 15.21 -11.35
CA GLN A 652 -28.52 14.21 -11.21
C GLN A 652 -29.87 14.78 -11.66
N VAL A 653 -30.53 14.10 -12.59
CA VAL A 653 -31.84 14.48 -13.15
C VAL A 653 -32.95 13.45 -12.89
N GLY A 654 -32.62 12.33 -12.27
CA GLY A 654 -33.58 11.33 -11.82
C GLY A 654 -32.90 10.15 -11.10
N SER A 655 -33.66 9.43 -10.28
CA SER A 655 -33.19 8.21 -9.60
C SER A 655 -34.36 7.29 -9.24
N THR A 656 -34.05 6.02 -8.97
CA THR A 656 -34.99 5.04 -8.43
C THR A 656 -34.25 4.00 -7.59
N ASP A 657 -34.92 3.46 -6.58
CA ASP A 657 -34.47 2.33 -5.76
C ASP A 657 -35.02 0.98 -6.26
N ASN A 658 -36.00 1.00 -7.16
CA ASN A 658 -36.59 -0.17 -7.77
C ASN A 658 -35.79 -0.59 -9.01
N VAL A 659 -34.64 -1.23 -8.81
CA VAL A 659 -33.74 -1.70 -9.88
C VAL A 659 -33.96 -3.20 -10.10
N CYS A 660 -34.14 -3.59 -11.36
CA CYS A 660 -34.22 -5.00 -11.74
C CYS A 660 -32.85 -5.70 -11.63
N THR A 661 -32.84 -7.04 -11.60
CA THR A 661 -31.55 -7.75 -11.52
C THR A 661 -30.87 -7.78 -12.87
N ILE A 662 -29.81 -6.99 -13.04
CA ILE A 662 -28.93 -7.09 -14.20
C ILE A 662 -28.00 -8.30 -14.01
N THR A 663 -28.07 -9.27 -14.92
CA THR A 663 -27.09 -10.37 -15.01
C THR A 663 -26.20 -10.14 -16.23
N ASP A 664 -24.89 -10.03 -16.02
CA ASP A 664 -23.99 -9.82 -17.14
C ASP A 664 -23.80 -11.12 -17.92
N ALA A 665 -24.26 -11.13 -19.16
CA ALA A 665 -24.03 -12.21 -20.10
C ALA A 665 -23.84 -11.61 -21.49
N THR A 666 -23.10 -12.30 -22.36
CA THR A 666 -22.88 -11.90 -23.76
C THR A 666 -24.18 -11.40 -24.40
N PRO A 667 -24.24 -10.13 -24.83
CA PRO A 667 -25.45 -9.56 -25.41
C PRO A 667 -25.65 -10.11 -26.82
N ASN A 668 -26.91 -10.19 -27.26
CA ASN A 668 -27.25 -10.44 -28.66
C ASN A 668 -27.19 -9.14 -29.47
N GLU A 669 -27.48 -8.01 -28.83
CA GLU A 669 -27.42 -6.67 -29.39
C GLU A 669 -26.66 -5.76 -28.41
N HIS A 670 -25.56 -5.17 -28.86
CA HIS A 670 -24.84 -4.14 -28.11
C HIS A 670 -24.53 -3.03 -29.11
N GLU A 671 -25.36 -1.99 -29.12
CA GLU A 671 -25.48 -1.10 -30.29
C GLU A 671 -25.52 0.37 -29.88
N LEU A 672 -25.03 1.23 -30.78
CA LEU A 672 -25.25 2.68 -30.75
C LEU A 672 -26.16 3.09 -31.91
N GLY A 673 -27.09 4.01 -31.63
CA GLY A 673 -27.91 4.66 -32.66
C GLY A 673 -29.20 3.92 -33.06
N ASP A 674 -29.45 2.70 -32.56
CA ASP A 674 -30.69 1.94 -32.82
C ASP A 674 -31.00 0.97 -31.65
N TYR A 675 -32.21 0.41 -31.65
CA TYR A 675 -32.66 -0.72 -30.82
C TYR A 675 -33.33 -1.75 -31.72
N SER A 676 -32.74 -2.94 -31.90
CA SER A 676 -33.32 -4.10 -32.57
C SER A 676 -33.99 -3.82 -33.92
N ARG A 677 -33.45 -2.89 -34.73
CA ARG A 677 -34.04 -2.47 -36.02
C ARG A 677 -35.49 -2.01 -35.90
N SER A 678 -35.83 -1.43 -34.75
CA SER A 678 -37.18 -0.94 -34.43
C SER A 678 -37.57 0.32 -35.21
N HIS A 679 -36.67 0.84 -36.05
CA HIS A 679 -36.77 2.08 -36.82
C HIS A 679 -36.78 3.36 -35.96
N ASN A 680 -36.29 3.29 -34.71
CA ASN A 680 -36.10 4.44 -33.82
C ASN A 680 -34.65 4.94 -33.89
N TYR A 681 -34.16 5.11 -35.12
CA TYR A 681 -32.78 5.51 -35.40
C TYR A 681 -32.48 6.91 -34.85
N LEU A 682 -31.30 7.04 -34.28
CA LEU A 682 -30.72 8.32 -33.89
C LEU A 682 -30.47 9.19 -35.13
N ASP A 683 -30.88 10.45 -35.02
CA ASP A 683 -30.61 11.52 -35.96
C ASP A 683 -29.84 12.63 -35.22
N GLY A 684 -28.51 12.59 -35.39
CA GLY A 684 -27.55 13.44 -34.70
C GLY A 684 -26.25 12.73 -34.37
N LYS A 685 -25.47 13.30 -33.44
CA LYS A 685 -24.09 12.89 -33.15
C LYS A 685 -23.94 12.18 -31.83
N LEU A 686 -23.03 11.22 -31.80
CA LEU A 686 -22.47 10.63 -30.57
C LEU A 686 -20.97 10.86 -30.49
N ASP A 687 -20.48 10.95 -29.26
CA ASP A 687 -19.06 11.03 -28.93
C ASP A 687 -18.78 10.41 -27.54
N GLU A 688 -17.53 9.98 -27.29
CA GLU A 688 -16.99 9.58 -25.98
C GLU A 688 -17.82 8.55 -25.21
N ILE A 689 -18.06 7.38 -25.80
CA ILE A 689 -18.78 6.29 -25.12
C ILE A 689 -17.86 5.62 -24.09
N ARG A 690 -18.31 5.49 -22.85
CA ARG A 690 -17.58 4.79 -21.79
C ARG A 690 -18.46 3.87 -20.98
N ILE A 691 -17.94 2.68 -20.67
CA ILE A 691 -18.62 1.65 -19.90
C ILE A 691 -17.69 1.17 -18.79
N SER A 692 -18.16 1.19 -17.54
CA SER A 692 -17.44 0.77 -16.34
C SER A 692 -18.28 -0.22 -15.54
N ASN A 693 -17.67 -1.29 -15.03
CA ASN A 693 -18.35 -2.35 -14.25
C ASN A 693 -18.51 -2.04 -12.74
N ILE A 694 -18.35 -0.76 -12.38
CA ILE A 694 -18.60 -0.24 -11.04
C ILE A 694 -19.50 0.97 -11.11
N THR A 695 -20.25 1.23 -10.05
CA THR A 695 -20.99 2.48 -9.83
C THR A 695 -20.02 3.60 -9.46
N ARG A 696 -19.77 4.56 -10.38
CA ARG A 696 -18.95 5.75 -10.11
C ARG A 696 -19.74 6.73 -9.23
N SER A 697 -19.04 7.44 -8.36
CA SER A 697 -19.65 8.39 -7.42
C SER A 697 -20.16 9.65 -8.13
N ALA A 698 -21.11 10.37 -7.51
CA ALA A 698 -21.57 11.67 -8.03
C ALA A 698 -20.43 12.69 -8.19
N ALA A 699 -19.42 12.65 -7.30
CA ALA A 699 -18.22 13.48 -7.42
C ALA A 699 -17.40 13.13 -8.68
N TRP A 700 -17.25 11.84 -8.99
CA TRP A 700 -16.59 11.37 -10.21
C TRP A 700 -17.37 11.82 -11.45
N VAL A 701 -18.70 11.70 -11.45
CA VAL A 701 -19.58 12.11 -12.55
C VAL A 701 -19.45 13.60 -12.87
N LYS A 702 -19.50 14.46 -11.84
CA LYS A 702 -19.34 15.90 -12.00
C LYS A 702 -17.94 16.26 -12.50
N ALA A 703 -16.90 15.64 -11.95
CA ALA A 703 -15.54 15.86 -12.40
C ALA A 703 -15.32 15.42 -13.86
N SER A 704 -15.88 14.27 -14.28
CA SER A 704 -15.83 13.78 -15.67
C SER A 704 -16.47 14.78 -16.62
N TYR A 705 -17.67 15.27 -16.31
CA TYR A 705 -18.33 16.31 -17.11
C TYR A 705 -17.48 17.60 -17.21
N ASN A 706 -16.95 18.09 -16.08
CA ASN A 706 -16.09 19.28 -16.10
C ASN A 706 -14.81 19.06 -16.92
N SER A 707 -14.25 17.84 -16.87
CA SER A 707 -13.06 17.40 -17.61
C SER A 707 -13.34 17.47 -19.11
N GLU A 708 -14.38 16.76 -19.54
CA GLU A 708 -14.80 16.64 -20.94
C GLU A 708 -15.31 17.94 -21.55
N ASN A 709 -15.86 18.83 -20.72
CA ASN A 709 -16.29 20.16 -21.14
C ASN A 709 -15.18 21.22 -21.03
N ASN A 710 -13.92 20.82 -20.78
CA ASN A 710 -12.75 21.69 -20.67
C ASN A 710 -12.90 22.83 -19.64
N THR A 711 -13.52 22.53 -18.50
CA THR A 711 -13.72 23.48 -17.37
C THR A 711 -13.13 22.99 -16.04
N LEU A 712 -12.60 21.76 -16.00
CA LEU A 712 -12.02 21.16 -14.79
C LEU A 712 -10.68 21.80 -14.39
N MET A 713 -9.88 22.24 -15.35
CA MET A 713 -8.52 22.70 -15.09
C MET A 713 -8.19 24.01 -15.78
N THR A 714 -7.23 24.72 -15.19
CA THR A 714 -6.59 25.91 -15.76
C THR A 714 -5.14 25.58 -16.09
N ASN A 715 -4.52 26.37 -16.98
CA ASN A 715 -3.13 26.18 -17.36
C ASN A 715 -2.27 27.38 -16.97
N GLY A 716 -1.05 27.09 -16.53
CA GLY A 716 -0.05 28.08 -16.16
C GLY A 716 0.73 28.62 -17.36
N ASN A 717 1.69 29.50 -17.08
CA ASN A 717 2.64 29.97 -18.08
C ASN A 717 3.53 28.82 -18.57
N GLU A 718 3.99 28.93 -19.81
CA GLU A 718 5.09 28.10 -20.30
C GLU A 718 6.37 28.47 -19.56
N GLU A 719 7.16 27.45 -19.21
CA GLU A 719 8.45 27.57 -18.55
C GLU A 719 9.52 26.97 -19.45
N PHE A 720 10.63 27.70 -19.64
CA PHE A 720 11.84 27.11 -20.22
C PHE A 720 12.40 26.09 -19.23
N PHE A 721 12.58 24.86 -19.69
CA PHE A 721 13.08 23.75 -18.91
C PHE A 721 14.33 23.21 -19.60
N ASN A 722 15.49 23.30 -18.95
CA ASN A 722 16.70 22.68 -19.46
C ASN A 722 17.36 21.92 -18.32
N HIS A 723 17.19 20.60 -18.30
CA HIS A 723 17.94 19.75 -17.40
C HIS A 723 19.32 19.47 -18.00
N THR A 724 20.26 20.40 -17.81
CA THR A 724 21.67 20.14 -18.14
C THR A 724 22.22 19.09 -17.19
N LEU A 725 22.74 18.00 -17.76
CA LEU A 725 23.63 17.07 -17.06
C LEU A 725 24.84 17.88 -16.57
N ASN A 726 24.92 18.17 -15.28
CA ASN A 726 26.17 18.57 -14.66
C ASN A 726 27.10 17.36 -14.67
N PHE A 727 27.74 17.10 -15.81
CA PHE A 727 28.98 16.36 -15.80
C PHE A 727 29.99 17.28 -15.11
N GLY A 728 30.29 16.99 -13.85
CA GLY A 728 31.44 17.57 -13.16
C GLY A 728 32.67 17.32 -14.01
N THR A 729 33.09 18.33 -14.74
CA THR A 729 34.42 18.37 -15.34
C THR A 729 35.37 18.66 -14.20
N ASN A 730 35.98 17.60 -13.68
CA ASN A 730 37.17 17.73 -12.84
C ASN A 730 38.27 18.33 -13.73
N PHE A 731 38.59 19.60 -13.49
CA PHE A 731 39.88 20.19 -13.82
C PHE A 731 40.77 20.19 -12.58
#